data_AF-A0BM33-F1
#
_entry.id   AF-A0BM33-F1
#
_cell.length_a   1.000
_cell.length_b   1.000
_cell.length_c   1.000
_cell.angle_alpha   90.00
_cell.angle_beta   90.00
_cell.angle_gamma   90.00
#
_symmetry.space_group_name_H-M   'P 1'
#
loop_
_entity.id
_entity.type
_entity.pdbx_description
1 polymer ?
#
loop_
_entity_poly.entity_id
_entity_poly.type
_entity_poly.pdbx_seq_one_letter_code
_entity_poly.pdbx_strand_id
1 'polypeptide(L)'
;MLVGNLEILVNFNSFRNIDLFDQGYYSLKVEMSSENAEVVQPYLMISQTGNKNDGQILDSCFCSRVFDIQYSEQYIELDNTCLFRILYQAHPNKYAAIKVNVGLLYSQTLEGECPILSMQQVSNFECIINNACEGVQQGVDVIFDSNHLCTTRMYIYTMILDYRFTGGVNGFQEFLKTKTNDFEQQEVNQFIAEYVDSLGSIQTKYRNLLIQIINELKDKNIQMQNLMRIPIVQTAKFKANLQTKSLGEDCLLIINQLGQSLFQLWNQFQPLLKYSRNYLVESVDQRLLQNCKKLSSESVISNQATFEEIQTQISLPLLKQREDIWNQARKSSKNQTPSIQLLDQFYSQPNALPFFFEDIVSSQQNITQFQQHSQNRKHVLILVHGYQGTSADLQTWKSYLKIKFPNHLIIQSEINQDDTEDSISVMASRLAQEIQRQITDRTHLKQQVQISFIGHSLGGVLIRCALQHLNKYQDCMHTFISLGSPHVGLGIQQSTLIDAGLWFMKAFKKEDQRVCLNQMTLCDEKDVQKTFFYKLSQNSKFGWFKNVILAFSLQDSYVPFSSASLTRIKEQGDRANAHNQMVEQLFQQVPSTLIKTSVFFPNMKTNIDKMIGRAAHIEFIDNSSFVRLFIDYYYEYLL
;
A
#
# COMPACT_ATOMS: atom_id res chain seq x y z
N MET A 1 -2.24 -30.35 29.00
CA MET A 1 -1.94 -29.33 27.97
C MET A 1 -3.25 -28.88 27.34
N LEU A 2 -3.43 -27.58 27.13
CA LEU A 2 -4.62 -26.99 26.51
C LEU A 2 -4.34 -26.74 25.03
N VAL A 3 -5.19 -27.27 24.16
CA VAL A 3 -5.06 -27.15 22.71
C VAL A 3 -6.24 -26.34 22.19
N GLY A 4 -5.97 -25.23 21.50
CA GLY A 4 -6.99 -24.48 20.78
C GLY A 4 -7.17 -25.03 19.37
N ASN A 5 -8.42 -25.09 18.91
CA ASN A 5 -8.77 -25.51 17.56
C ASN A 5 -9.24 -24.30 16.76
N LEU A 6 -8.40 -23.88 15.82
CA LEU A 6 -8.62 -22.72 14.97
C LEU A 6 -8.86 -23.20 13.53
N GLU A 7 -9.87 -22.63 12.87
CA GLU A 7 -10.06 -22.79 11.44
C GLU A 7 -9.75 -21.48 10.72
N ILE A 8 -9.06 -21.62 9.58
CA ILE A 8 -8.75 -20.52 8.69
C ILE A 8 -9.27 -20.87 7.31
N LEU A 9 -10.15 -20.03 6.78
CA LEU A 9 -10.62 -20.10 5.41
C LEU A 9 -9.83 -19.12 4.57
N VAL A 10 -9.22 -19.63 3.50
CA VAL A 10 -8.55 -18.83 2.47
C VAL A 10 -9.33 -18.96 1.18
N ASN A 11 -9.69 -17.82 0.58
CA ASN A 11 -10.31 -17.76 -0.73
C ASN A 11 -9.43 -16.93 -1.67
N PHE A 12 -9.05 -17.50 -2.81
CA PHE A 12 -8.56 -16.73 -3.95
C PHE A 12 -9.74 -16.34 -4.82
N ASN A 13 -10.03 -15.05 -4.88
CA ASN A 13 -11.13 -14.54 -5.68
C ASN A 13 -10.73 -14.50 -7.16
N SER A 14 -9.66 -13.77 -7.45
CA SER A 14 -9.23 -13.49 -8.81
C SER A 14 -7.73 -13.31 -8.90
N PHE A 15 -7.19 -13.62 -10.07
CA PHE A 15 -5.81 -13.35 -10.45
C PHE A 15 -5.79 -12.36 -11.61
N ARG A 16 -4.89 -11.38 -11.54
CA ARG A 16 -4.63 -10.45 -12.63
C ARG A 16 -3.15 -10.51 -12.97
N ASN A 17 -2.86 -11.00 -14.17
CA ASN A 17 -1.57 -10.80 -14.79
C ASN A 17 -1.45 -9.33 -15.19
N ILE A 18 -0.39 -8.66 -14.75
CA ILE A 18 -0.12 -7.28 -15.16
C ILE A 18 1.01 -7.32 -16.20
N ASP A 19 2.11 -8.00 -15.90
CA ASP A 19 3.30 -8.06 -16.76
C ASP A 19 4.18 -9.29 -16.46
N LEU A 20 3.59 -10.50 -16.45
CA LEU A 20 4.36 -11.74 -16.45
C LEU A 20 5.09 -11.90 -17.80
N PHE A 21 6.40 -12.14 -17.75
CA PHE A 21 7.23 -12.28 -18.95
C PHE A 21 7.03 -13.59 -19.70
N ASP A 22 6.65 -14.65 -18.97
CA ASP A 22 6.53 -15.99 -19.51
C ASP A 22 5.06 -16.37 -19.73
N GLN A 23 4.78 -16.90 -20.92
CA GLN A 23 3.51 -17.57 -21.19
C GLN A 23 3.57 -19.01 -20.69
N GLY A 24 2.44 -19.51 -20.18
CA GLY A 24 2.35 -20.90 -19.73
C GLY A 24 1.28 -21.09 -18.67
N TYR A 25 1.42 -22.17 -17.91
CA TYR A 25 0.51 -22.52 -16.84
C TYR A 25 0.99 -21.98 -15.51
N TYR A 26 0.05 -21.44 -14.75
CA TYR A 26 0.25 -20.88 -13.43
C TYR A 26 -0.71 -21.50 -12.42
N SER A 27 -0.30 -21.50 -11.15
CA SER A 27 -1.13 -21.89 -10.01
C SER A 27 -0.67 -21.14 -8.76
N LEU A 28 -1.59 -20.85 -7.84
CA LEU A 28 -1.28 -20.28 -6.54
C LEU A 28 -1.16 -21.40 -5.51
N LYS A 29 -0.12 -21.39 -4.68
CA LYS A 29 0.08 -22.34 -3.59
C LYS A 29 0.02 -21.62 -2.26
N VAL A 30 -0.78 -22.10 -1.31
CA VAL A 30 -0.87 -21.58 0.06
C VAL A 30 -0.29 -22.60 1.02
N GLU A 31 0.67 -22.13 1.81
CA GLU A 31 1.27 -22.85 2.92
C GLU A 31 1.10 -22.02 4.19
N MET A 32 0.84 -22.69 5.31
CA MET A 32 0.72 -22.04 6.61
C MET A 32 1.63 -22.69 7.62
N SER A 33 2.19 -21.88 8.52
CA SER A 33 3.03 -22.34 9.62
C SER A 33 2.82 -21.47 10.86
N SER A 34 3.01 -22.03 12.04
CA SER A 34 3.03 -21.26 13.29
C SER A 34 3.97 -21.93 14.29
N GLU A 35 4.74 -21.13 15.02
CA GLU A 35 5.69 -21.62 16.03
C GLU A 35 5.01 -22.39 17.17
N ASN A 36 3.76 -22.04 17.47
CA ASN A 36 2.99 -22.65 18.58
C ASN A 36 1.93 -23.66 18.09
N ALA A 37 1.92 -24.01 16.79
CA ALA A 37 0.99 -24.98 16.24
C ALA A 37 1.61 -26.39 16.21
N GLU A 38 0.86 -27.37 16.71
CA GLU A 38 1.18 -28.80 16.60
C GLU A 38 0.74 -29.37 15.26
N VAL A 39 -0.38 -28.85 14.73
CA VAL A 39 -0.95 -29.27 13.44
C VAL A 39 -1.35 -28.03 12.66
N VAL A 40 -0.94 -27.98 11.39
CA VAL A 40 -1.43 -27.02 10.39
C VAL A 40 -1.73 -27.81 9.13
N GLN A 41 -3.01 -27.99 8.80
CA GLN A 41 -3.39 -28.84 7.69
C GLN A 41 -4.59 -28.30 6.91
N PRO A 42 -4.48 -28.15 5.58
CA PRO A 42 -5.64 -27.98 4.71
C PRO A 42 -6.46 -29.27 4.68
N TYR A 43 -7.78 -29.18 4.84
CA TYR A 43 -8.62 -30.39 4.96
C TYR A 43 -9.89 -30.38 4.10
N LEU A 44 -10.36 -29.22 3.63
CA LEU A 44 -11.57 -29.11 2.84
C LEU A 44 -11.46 -28.01 1.79
N MET A 45 -11.66 -28.38 0.52
CA MET A 45 -11.87 -27.44 -0.57
C MET A 45 -13.37 -27.22 -0.78
N ILE A 46 -13.79 -25.96 -0.94
CA ILE A 46 -15.18 -25.61 -1.26
C ILE A 46 -15.26 -25.29 -2.76
N SER A 47 -15.91 -26.19 -3.50
CA SER A 47 -16.20 -26.04 -4.93
C SER A 47 -17.53 -25.32 -5.16
N GLN A 48 -17.53 -24.31 -6.05
CA GLN A 48 -18.75 -23.62 -6.46
C GLN A 48 -19.49 -24.37 -7.57
N THR A 49 -18.76 -24.81 -8.60
CA THR A 49 -19.32 -25.36 -9.85
C THR A 49 -19.55 -26.87 -9.79
N GLY A 50 -19.03 -27.56 -8.77
CA GLY A 50 -19.00 -29.02 -8.73
C GLY A 50 -18.02 -29.62 -9.74
N ASN A 51 -17.21 -28.80 -10.42
CA ASN A 51 -16.20 -29.26 -11.36
C ASN A 51 -14.99 -29.86 -10.61
N LYS A 52 -14.38 -30.87 -11.24
CA LYS A 52 -13.19 -31.56 -10.73
C LYS A 52 -11.90 -30.71 -10.72
N ASN A 53 -11.93 -29.49 -11.27
CA ASN A 53 -10.76 -28.65 -11.50
C ASN A 53 -10.70 -27.42 -10.58
N ASP A 54 -11.07 -27.55 -9.30
CA ASP A 54 -11.16 -26.43 -8.34
C ASP A 54 -9.92 -26.28 -7.43
N GLY A 55 -8.80 -26.91 -7.83
CA GLY A 55 -7.55 -26.93 -7.09
C GLY A 55 -7.24 -28.29 -6.47
N GLN A 56 -6.19 -28.35 -5.66
CA GLN A 56 -5.71 -29.59 -5.05
C GLN A 56 -5.13 -29.34 -3.66
N ILE A 57 -5.42 -30.23 -2.72
CA ILE A 57 -4.69 -30.31 -1.44
C ILE A 57 -3.53 -31.29 -1.64
N LEU A 58 -2.32 -30.84 -1.34
CA LEU A 58 -1.07 -31.61 -1.42
C LEU A 58 -0.38 -31.57 -0.07
N ASP A 59 -0.37 -32.68 0.66
CA ASP A 59 0.19 -32.81 2.01
C ASP A 59 -0.26 -31.69 2.98
N SER A 60 0.59 -30.67 3.19
CA SER A 60 0.36 -29.52 4.07
C SER A 60 0.01 -28.22 3.34
N CYS A 61 -0.19 -28.25 2.02
CA CYS A 61 -0.48 -27.07 1.21
C CYS A 61 -1.75 -27.21 0.37
N PHE A 62 -2.29 -26.07 -0.02
CA PHE A 62 -3.41 -25.95 -0.94
C PHE A 62 -2.95 -25.26 -2.20
N CYS A 63 -3.23 -25.85 -3.35
CA CYS A 63 -3.00 -25.23 -4.65
C CYS A 63 -4.35 -24.86 -5.30
N SER A 64 -4.41 -23.68 -5.90
CA SER A 64 -5.53 -23.29 -6.76
C SER A 64 -5.64 -24.22 -7.97
N ARG A 65 -6.67 -24.02 -8.79
CA ARG A 65 -6.68 -24.62 -10.12
C ARG A 65 -5.48 -24.12 -10.93
N VAL A 66 -5.02 -24.93 -11.87
CA VAL A 66 -4.07 -24.50 -12.89
C VAL A 66 -4.81 -23.61 -13.89
N PHE A 67 -4.18 -22.51 -14.30
CA PHE A 67 -4.72 -21.56 -15.26
C PHE A 67 -3.64 -21.07 -16.22
N ASP A 68 -4.04 -20.73 -17.45
CA ASP A 68 -3.13 -20.32 -18.52
C ASP A 68 -2.99 -18.79 -18.58
N ILE A 69 -1.76 -18.34 -18.78
CA ILE A 69 -1.42 -16.94 -19.05
C ILE A 69 -0.86 -16.83 -20.46
N GLN A 70 -1.54 -16.05 -21.28
CA GLN A 70 -1.18 -15.81 -22.69
C GLN A 70 -0.88 -14.33 -22.96
N TYR A 71 -1.53 -13.43 -22.22
CA TYR A 71 -1.46 -11.99 -22.50
C TYR A 71 -1.13 -11.19 -21.24
N SER A 72 -0.46 -10.05 -21.44
CA SER A 72 -0.34 -8.99 -20.42
C SER A 72 -1.73 -8.43 -20.07
N GLU A 73 -1.92 -7.96 -18.84
CA GLU A 73 -3.21 -7.41 -18.36
C GLU A 73 -4.39 -8.40 -18.41
N GLN A 74 -4.11 -9.72 -18.39
CA GLN A 74 -5.12 -10.78 -18.38
C GLN A 74 -5.74 -10.95 -16.99
N TYR A 75 -7.07 -10.98 -16.92
CA TYR A 75 -7.83 -11.25 -15.70
C TYR A 75 -8.37 -12.68 -15.70
N ILE A 76 -8.28 -13.35 -14.55
CA ILE A 76 -8.70 -14.73 -14.33
C ILE A 76 -9.52 -14.79 -13.05
N GLU A 77 -10.75 -15.29 -13.17
CA GLU A 77 -11.56 -15.67 -12.02
C GLU A 77 -11.10 -17.04 -11.49
N LEU A 78 -10.75 -17.12 -10.21
CA LEU A 78 -10.17 -18.34 -9.61
C LEU A 78 -11.18 -19.08 -8.74
N ASP A 79 -11.80 -18.37 -7.82
CA ASP A 79 -12.88 -18.86 -6.97
C ASP A 79 -12.53 -20.05 -6.07
N ASN A 80 -11.24 -20.31 -5.87
CA ASN A 80 -10.78 -21.47 -5.11
C ASN A 80 -10.74 -21.16 -3.61
N THR A 81 -11.39 -21.99 -2.82
CA THR A 81 -11.51 -21.83 -1.37
C THR A 81 -11.02 -23.07 -0.65
N CYS A 82 -10.18 -22.88 0.37
CA CYS A 82 -9.69 -23.97 1.21
C CYS A 82 -9.78 -23.62 2.69
N LEU A 83 -10.20 -24.60 3.49
CA LEU A 83 -10.13 -24.55 4.95
C LEU A 83 -8.88 -25.25 5.46
N PHE A 84 -8.20 -24.55 6.36
CA PHE A 84 -7.09 -25.04 7.15
C PHE A 84 -7.56 -25.23 8.58
N ARG A 85 -7.15 -26.34 9.19
CA ARG A 85 -7.27 -26.58 10.62
C ARG A 85 -5.92 -26.39 11.28
N ILE A 86 -5.92 -25.63 12.36
CA ILE A 86 -4.74 -25.33 13.15
C ILE A 86 -5.00 -25.74 14.59
N LEU A 87 -4.24 -26.72 15.07
CA LEU A 87 -4.22 -27.10 16.47
C LEU A 87 -2.99 -26.46 17.11
N TYR A 88 -3.21 -25.57 18.06
CA TYR A 88 -2.13 -24.81 18.71
C TYR A 88 -2.14 -24.99 20.22
N GLN A 89 -0.96 -24.94 20.81
CA GLN A 89 -0.83 -24.96 22.27
C GLN A 89 -1.31 -23.62 22.82
N ALA A 90 -2.47 -23.63 23.47
CA ALA A 90 -3.08 -22.42 23.97
C ALA A 90 -2.38 -21.98 25.26
N HIS A 91 -1.95 -20.72 25.30
CA HIS A 91 -1.31 -20.12 26.46
C HIS A 91 -1.82 -18.69 26.67
N PRO A 92 -1.93 -18.23 27.94
CA PRO A 92 -2.21 -16.84 28.27
C PRO A 92 -1.23 -15.93 27.53
N ASN A 93 -1.75 -14.95 26.77
CA ASN A 93 -0.95 -13.97 26.02
C ASN A 93 -0.04 -14.51 24.90
N LYS A 94 -0.16 -15.79 24.51
CA LYS A 94 0.48 -16.35 23.31
C LYS A 94 -0.58 -16.64 22.26
N TYR A 95 -0.91 -15.62 21.48
CA TYR A 95 -1.84 -15.79 20.37
C TYR A 95 -1.13 -16.49 19.21
N ALA A 96 -1.87 -17.32 18.48
CA ALA A 96 -1.35 -18.01 17.31
C ALA A 96 -1.10 -17.00 16.19
N ALA A 97 0.13 -16.50 16.09
CA ALA A 97 0.61 -15.82 14.90
C ALA A 97 0.77 -16.89 13.80
N ILE A 98 -0.02 -16.77 12.73
CA ILE A 98 0.00 -17.72 11.62
C ILE A 98 0.73 -17.08 10.46
N LYS A 99 1.91 -17.60 10.12
CA LYS A 99 2.60 -17.22 8.90
C LYS A 99 1.91 -17.91 7.72
N VAL A 100 1.49 -17.12 6.74
CA VAL A 100 0.90 -17.56 5.47
C VAL A 100 1.90 -17.23 4.37
N ASN A 101 2.26 -18.23 3.59
CA ASN A 101 3.08 -18.10 2.38
C ASN A 101 2.19 -18.41 1.17
N VAL A 102 2.17 -17.49 0.20
CA VAL A 102 1.51 -17.66 -1.08
C VAL A 102 2.58 -17.75 -2.16
N GLY A 103 2.78 -18.92 -2.75
CA GLY A 103 3.68 -19.16 -3.86
C GLY A 103 3.00 -19.01 -5.22
N LEU A 104 3.66 -18.38 -6.17
CA LEU A 104 3.29 -18.41 -7.59
C LEU A 104 4.02 -19.58 -8.25
N LEU A 105 3.29 -20.60 -8.67
CA LEU A 105 3.81 -21.74 -9.42
C LEU A 105 3.71 -21.47 -10.91
N TYR A 106 4.69 -21.93 -11.68
CA TYR A 106 4.79 -21.78 -13.13
C TYR A 106 5.28 -23.07 -13.80
N SER A 107 4.78 -23.33 -15.01
CA SER A 107 5.30 -24.34 -15.92
C SER A 107 5.12 -23.87 -17.37
N GLN A 108 6.17 -24.02 -18.17
CA GLN A 108 6.19 -23.65 -19.59
C GLN A 108 5.41 -24.63 -20.49
N THR A 109 4.79 -25.67 -19.94
CA THR A 109 4.15 -26.74 -20.74
C THR A 109 3.19 -26.14 -21.79
N LEU A 110 3.45 -26.44 -23.07
CA LEU A 110 2.74 -25.82 -24.20
C LEU A 110 1.52 -26.64 -24.69
N GLU A 111 1.39 -27.90 -24.27
CA GLU A 111 0.28 -28.79 -24.66
C GLU A 111 -0.05 -29.82 -23.55
N GLY A 112 -1.35 -30.06 -23.31
CA GLY A 112 -1.84 -31.12 -22.41
C GLY A 112 -2.16 -30.67 -20.98
N GLU A 113 -2.50 -31.63 -20.11
CA GLU A 113 -2.69 -31.39 -18.68
C GLU A 113 -1.33 -31.15 -18.00
N CYS A 114 -1.22 -30.09 -17.20
CA CYS A 114 -0.03 -29.77 -16.42
C CYS A 114 -0.23 -30.17 -14.95
N PRO A 115 0.40 -31.25 -14.45
CA PRO A 115 0.29 -31.63 -13.04
C PRO A 115 0.93 -30.58 -12.14
N ILE A 116 0.23 -30.17 -11.08
CA ILE A 116 0.70 -29.15 -10.12
C ILE A 116 2.08 -29.52 -9.53
N LEU A 117 2.29 -30.80 -9.23
CA LEU A 117 3.56 -31.32 -8.69
C LEU A 117 4.77 -31.13 -9.62
N SER A 118 4.55 -30.85 -10.90
CA SER A 118 5.62 -30.60 -11.87
C SER A 118 5.98 -29.12 -12.02
N MET A 119 5.19 -28.21 -11.42
CA MET A 119 5.36 -26.77 -11.55
C MET A 119 6.42 -26.25 -10.57
N GLN A 120 7.18 -25.25 -11.00
CA GLN A 120 8.19 -24.59 -10.18
C GLN A 120 7.61 -23.35 -9.50
N GLN A 121 7.91 -23.12 -8.23
CA GLN A 121 7.62 -21.85 -7.58
C GLN A 121 8.59 -20.77 -8.07
N VAL A 122 8.05 -19.71 -8.69
CA VAL A 122 8.83 -18.64 -9.32
C VAL A 122 8.81 -17.32 -8.54
N SER A 123 7.76 -17.10 -7.73
CA SER A 123 7.67 -15.97 -6.81
C SER A 123 6.96 -16.41 -5.53
N ASN A 124 7.09 -15.64 -4.45
CA ASN A 124 6.32 -15.81 -3.23
C ASN A 124 5.78 -14.47 -2.72
N PHE A 125 4.88 -14.58 -1.75
CA PHE A 125 4.37 -13.49 -0.92
C PHE A 125 4.16 -14.04 0.47
N GLU A 126 4.51 -13.27 1.50
CA GLU A 126 4.36 -13.70 2.89
C GLU A 126 3.59 -12.68 3.74
N CYS A 127 2.73 -13.19 4.64
CA CYS A 127 2.10 -12.38 5.68
C CYS A 127 1.92 -13.17 6.99
N ILE A 128 1.73 -12.46 8.11
CA ILE A 128 1.37 -13.02 9.41
C ILE A 128 -0.05 -12.59 9.75
N ILE A 129 -0.90 -13.55 10.09
CA ILE A 129 -2.18 -13.30 10.74
C ILE A 129 -1.90 -13.17 12.24
N ASN A 130 -1.98 -11.95 12.76
CA ASN A 130 -1.86 -11.67 14.18
C ASN A 130 -3.21 -11.88 14.87
N ASN A 131 -3.17 -12.39 16.10
CA ASN A 131 -4.35 -12.66 16.91
C ASN A 131 -5.44 -13.44 16.15
N ALA A 132 -5.06 -14.50 15.43
CA ALA A 132 -5.98 -15.26 14.57
C ALA A 132 -7.22 -15.79 15.32
N CYS A 133 -7.14 -15.98 16.64
CA CYS A 133 -8.26 -16.40 17.48
C CYS A 133 -9.34 -15.31 17.66
N GLU A 134 -9.06 -14.05 17.33
CA GLU A 134 -9.99 -12.92 17.47
C GLU A 134 -11.02 -12.81 16.32
N GLY A 135 -11.02 -13.76 15.39
CA GLY A 135 -11.93 -13.76 14.25
C GLY A 135 -11.57 -12.71 13.21
N VAL A 136 -10.37 -12.82 12.64
CA VAL A 136 -9.86 -11.96 11.57
C VAL A 136 -10.69 -12.16 10.31
N GLN A 137 -11.05 -11.06 9.65
CA GLN A 137 -11.80 -11.04 8.40
C GLN A 137 -11.26 -9.93 7.52
N GLN A 138 -10.41 -10.29 6.57
CA GLN A 138 -9.66 -9.28 5.83
C GLN A 138 -9.34 -9.77 4.41
N GLY A 139 -9.49 -8.85 3.46
CA GLY A 139 -9.00 -8.99 2.10
C GLY A 139 -7.53 -8.55 2.04
N VAL A 140 -6.74 -9.26 1.25
CA VAL A 140 -5.31 -9.06 1.07
C VAL A 140 -5.02 -9.00 -0.42
N ASP A 141 -4.37 -7.92 -0.84
CA ASP A 141 -3.78 -7.85 -2.18
C ASP A 141 -2.42 -8.54 -2.13
N VAL A 142 -2.38 -9.76 -2.66
CA VAL A 142 -1.15 -10.52 -2.82
C VAL A 142 -0.48 -10.01 -4.09
N ILE A 143 0.61 -9.27 -3.92
CA ILE A 143 1.41 -8.71 -5.03
C ILE A 143 2.73 -9.46 -5.02
N PHE A 144 3.04 -10.09 -6.15
CA PHE A 144 4.30 -10.81 -6.34
C PHE A 144 5.44 -9.85 -6.74
N ASP A 145 6.66 -10.37 -6.83
CA ASP A 145 7.85 -9.55 -7.04
C ASP A 145 7.85 -8.78 -8.38
N SER A 146 8.82 -7.88 -8.55
CA SER A 146 8.92 -7.04 -9.76
C SER A 146 9.18 -7.81 -11.05
N ASN A 147 9.73 -9.03 -10.97
CA ASN A 147 9.96 -9.90 -12.13
C ASN A 147 8.71 -10.71 -12.48
N HIS A 148 7.75 -10.82 -11.56
CA HIS A 148 6.49 -11.53 -11.71
C HIS A 148 5.31 -10.62 -11.40
N LEU A 149 5.23 -9.47 -12.07
CA LEU A 149 4.24 -8.45 -11.76
C LEU A 149 2.81 -8.95 -12.05
N CYS A 150 2.17 -9.46 -11.01
CA CYS A 150 0.80 -9.92 -11.01
C CYS A 150 0.22 -9.78 -9.59
N THR A 151 -1.10 -9.82 -9.51
CA THR A 151 -1.80 -9.69 -8.23
C THR A 151 -2.92 -10.71 -8.11
N THR A 152 -3.12 -11.23 -6.91
CA THR A 152 -4.30 -12.03 -6.59
C THR A 152 -5.03 -11.46 -5.38
N ARG A 153 -6.35 -11.44 -5.47
CA ARG A 153 -7.20 -10.98 -4.37
C ARG A 153 -7.50 -12.17 -3.47
N MET A 154 -6.92 -12.16 -2.26
CA MET A 154 -7.08 -13.21 -1.28
C MET A 154 -7.95 -12.74 -0.12
N TYR A 155 -8.89 -13.56 0.34
CA TYR A 155 -9.68 -13.29 1.56
C TYR A 155 -9.35 -14.32 2.63
N ILE A 156 -9.13 -13.82 3.85
CA ILE A 156 -8.83 -14.63 5.03
C ILE A 156 -9.93 -14.43 6.06
N TYR A 157 -10.51 -15.54 6.51
CA TYR A 157 -11.47 -15.58 7.63
C TYR A 157 -10.97 -16.58 8.66
N THR A 158 -10.89 -16.18 9.93
CA THR A 158 -10.47 -17.08 11.01
C THR A 158 -11.59 -17.29 12.03
N MET A 159 -11.69 -18.49 12.58
CA MET A 159 -12.67 -18.82 13.62
C MET A 159 -12.05 -19.79 14.60
N ILE A 160 -11.96 -19.39 15.88
CA ILE A 160 -11.70 -20.36 16.93
C ILE A 160 -12.97 -21.17 17.18
N LEU A 161 -12.85 -22.50 17.17
CA LEU A 161 -13.96 -23.41 17.36
C LEU A 161 -14.10 -23.83 18.81
N ASP A 162 -13.04 -24.32 19.43
CA ASP A 162 -13.06 -24.84 20.79
C ASP A 162 -11.67 -24.86 21.43
N TYR A 163 -11.65 -25.09 22.73
CA TYR A 163 -10.46 -25.41 23.51
C TYR A 163 -10.59 -26.84 24.06
N ARG A 164 -9.57 -27.67 23.85
CA ARG A 164 -9.53 -29.07 24.26
C ARG A 164 -8.44 -29.33 25.29
N PHE A 165 -8.74 -30.09 26.32
CA PHE A 165 -7.79 -30.50 27.35
C PHE A 165 -7.36 -31.95 27.16
N THR A 166 -6.04 -32.18 27.13
CA THR A 166 -5.49 -33.54 27.19
C THR A 166 -5.86 -34.19 28.53
N GLY A 167 -6.64 -35.27 28.51
CA GLY A 167 -7.11 -35.97 29.74
C GLY A 167 -8.51 -35.58 30.23
N GLY A 168 -9.29 -34.83 29.43
CA GLY A 168 -10.69 -34.52 29.73
C GLY A 168 -10.87 -33.69 31.01
N VAL A 169 -11.93 -33.96 31.78
CA VAL A 169 -12.23 -33.24 33.05
C VAL A 169 -11.08 -33.35 34.04
N ASN A 170 -10.50 -34.55 34.20
CA ASN A 170 -9.41 -34.79 35.15
C ASN A 170 -8.15 -34.00 34.77
N GLY A 171 -7.77 -34.04 33.49
CA GLY A 171 -6.64 -33.26 32.98
C GLY A 171 -6.88 -31.75 33.04
N PHE A 172 -8.13 -31.30 32.90
CA PHE A 172 -8.49 -29.90 33.07
C PHE A 172 -8.42 -29.45 34.53
N GLN A 173 -8.94 -30.24 35.47
CA GLN A 173 -8.84 -29.96 36.90
C GLN A 173 -7.39 -29.93 37.37
N GLU A 174 -6.54 -30.82 36.85
CA GLU A 174 -5.10 -30.82 37.11
C GLU A 174 -4.43 -29.58 36.52
N PHE A 175 -4.77 -29.19 35.28
CA PHE A 175 -4.29 -27.95 34.68
C PHE A 175 -4.67 -26.72 35.51
N LEU A 176 -5.93 -26.62 35.96
CA LEU A 176 -6.37 -25.53 36.83
C LEU A 176 -5.53 -25.49 38.11
N LYS A 177 -5.31 -26.64 38.77
CA LYS A 177 -4.44 -26.73 39.96
C LYS A 177 -2.99 -26.27 39.71
N THR A 178 -2.44 -26.48 38.51
CA THR A 178 -1.08 -26.00 38.16
C THR A 178 -1.01 -24.50 37.86
N LYS A 179 -2.15 -23.88 37.55
CA LYS A 179 -2.25 -22.45 37.22
C LYS A 179 -2.85 -21.62 38.33
N THR A 180 -3.50 -22.27 39.28
CA THR A 180 -4.09 -21.65 40.44
C THR A 180 -3.51 -22.31 41.68
N ASN A 181 -2.51 -21.70 42.32
CA ASN A 181 -2.05 -22.20 43.62
C ASN A 181 -3.27 -22.17 44.57
N ASP A 182 -3.80 -23.33 44.94
CA ASP A 182 -5.01 -23.47 45.77
C ASP A 182 -6.27 -22.71 45.32
N PHE A 183 -6.46 -22.49 44.01
CA PHE A 183 -7.65 -21.78 43.45
C PHE A 183 -7.79 -20.33 43.93
N GLU A 184 -6.72 -19.54 43.91
CA GLU A 184 -6.85 -18.09 44.07
C GLU A 184 -7.85 -17.52 43.05
N GLN A 185 -8.90 -16.85 43.55
CA GLN A 185 -10.05 -16.42 42.76
C GLN A 185 -9.67 -15.49 41.60
N GLN A 186 -8.54 -14.78 41.72
CA GLN A 186 -7.99 -13.91 40.69
C GLN A 186 -7.48 -14.69 39.46
N GLU A 187 -6.78 -15.82 39.66
CA GLU A 187 -6.23 -16.65 38.58
C GLU A 187 -7.34 -17.41 37.83
N VAL A 188 -8.39 -17.83 38.55
CA VAL A 188 -9.61 -18.39 37.96
C VAL A 188 -10.34 -17.37 37.09
N ASN A 189 -10.52 -16.14 37.60
CA ASN A 189 -11.16 -15.07 36.85
C ASN A 189 -10.37 -14.73 35.58
N GLN A 190 -9.04 -14.74 35.66
CA GLN A 190 -8.17 -14.54 34.50
C GLN A 190 -8.35 -15.67 33.46
N PHE A 191 -8.38 -16.93 33.87
CA PHE A 191 -8.66 -18.05 32.96
C PHE A 191 -10.02 -17.90 32.27
N ILE A 192 -11.07 -17.58 33.01
CA ILE A 192 -12.41 -17.40 32.43
C ILE A 192 -12.40 -16.24 31.42
N ALA A 193 -11.73 -15.13 31.74
CA ALA A 193 -11.60 -14.00 30.84
C ALA A 193 -10.85 -14.35 29.55
N GLU A 194 -9.74 -15.08 29.65
CA GLU A 194 -8.90 -15.40 28.50
C GLU A 194 -9.51 -16.46 27.57
N TYR A 195 -10.19 -17.47 28.12
CA TYR A 195 -10.65 -18.63 27.33
C TYR A 195 -12.16 -18.63 27.11
N VAL A 196 -12.97 -18.43 28.16
CA VAL A 196 -14.43 -18.53 28.07
C VAL A 196 -15.04 -17.26 27.48
N ASP A 197 -14.67 -16.09 28.00
CA ASP A 197 -15.20 -14.83 27.47
C ASP A 197 -14.72 -14.56 26.05
N SER A 198 -13.48 -14.93 25.74
CA SER A 198 -12.93 -14.85 24.38
C SER A 198 -13.80 -15.63 23.39
N LEU A 199 -14.10 -16.91 23.67
CA LEU A 199 -15.02 -17.71 22.84
C LEU A 199 -16.42 -17.07 22.74
N GLY A 200 -16.97 -16.56 23.86
CA GLY A 200 -18.27 -15.88 23.88
C GLY A 200 -18.31 -14.59 23.05
N SER A 201 -17.21 -13.83 23.06
CA SER A 201 -17.03 -12.62 22.24
C SER A 201 -17.04 -12.97 20.76
N ILE A 202 -16.28 -14.01 20.36
CA ILE A 202 -16.24 -14.49 18.97
C ILE A 202 -17.59 -15.03 18.51
N GLN A 203 -18.28 -15.79 19.37
CA GLN A 203 -19.64 -16.27 19.09
C GLN A 203 -20.57 -15.09 18.77
N THR A 204 -20.54 -14.06 19.61
CA THR A 204 -21.37 -12.86 19.46
C THR A 204 -21.02 -12.12 18.17
N LYS A 205 -19.72 -11.90 17.92
CA LYS A 205 -19.20 -11.23 16.72
C LYS A 205 -19.65 -11.93 15.43
N TYR A 206 -19.44 -13.24 15.33
CA TYR A 206 -19.81 -14.00 14.13
C TYR A 206 -21.30 -14.15 13.95
N ARG A 207 -22.07 -14.30 15.03
CA ARG A 207 -23.54 -14.30 14.97
C ARG A 207 -24.07 -12.98 14.44
N ASN A 208 -23.56 -11.86 14.91
CA ASN A 208 -23.99 -10.54 14.44
C ASN A 208 -23.64 -10.32 12.96
N LEU A 209 -22.44 -10.74 12.54
CA LEU A 209 -22.04 -10.72 11.14
C LEU A 209 -22.97 -11.57 10.27
N LEU A 210 -23.27 -12.79 10.67
CA LEU A 210 -24.20 -13.65 9.96
C LEU A 210 -25.58 -12.99 9.83
N ILE A 211 -26.11 -12.42 10.91
CA ILE A 211 -27.39 -11.69 10.89
C ILE A 211 -27.34 -10.52 9.90
N GLN A 212 -26.25 -9.75 9.93
CA GLN A 212 -26.05 -8.62 9.01
C GLN A 212 -26.08 -9.09 7.55
N ILE A 213 -25.26 -10.09 7.21
CA ILE A 213 -25.20 -10.68 5.86
C ILE A 213 -26.59 -11.16 5.42
N ILE A 214 -27.30 -11.89 6.29
CA ILE A 214 -28.63 -12.42 5.98
C ILE A 214 -29.63 -11.30 5.68
N ASN A 215 -29.63 -10.23 6.48
CA ASN A 215 -30.54 -9.11 6.28
C ASN A 215 -30.25 -8.41 4.95
N GLU A 216 -28.98 -8.15 4.66
CA GLU A 216 -28.56 -7.49 3.43
C GLU A 216 -28.87 -8.35 2.18
N LEU A 217 -28.79 -9.68 2.29
CA LEU A 217 -29.17 -10.60 1.21
C LEU A 217 -30.68 -10.69 0.99
N LYS A 218 -31.46 -10.63 2.07
CA LYS A 218 -32.93 -10.55 1.98
C LYS A 218 -33.37 -9.28 1.28
N ASP A 219 -32.77 -8.15 1.62
CA ASP A 219 -33.04 -6.86 0.97
C ASP A 219 -32.73 -6.91 -0.54
N LYS A 220 -31.74 -7.74 -0.93
CA LYS A 220 -31.37 -8.00 -2.33
C LYS A 220 -32.18 -9.13 -3.00
N ASN A 221 -33.23 -9.67 -2.36
CA ASN A 221 -34.08 -10.75 -2.85
C ASN A 221 -33.33 -12.06 -3.23
N ILE A 222 -32.23 -12.37 -2.55
CA ILE A 222 -31.47 -13.61 -2.81
C ILE A 222 -32.07 -14.76 -1.98
N GLN A 223 -32.45 -15.86 -2.64
CA GLN A 223 -32.98 -17.05 -1.96
C GLN A 223 -31.92 -17.70 -1.07
N MET A 224 -32.29 -18.01 0.17
CA MET A 224 -31.38 -18.52 1.19
C MET A 224 -31.90 -19.84 1.76
N GLN A 225 -31.01 -20.78 2.04
CA GLN A 225 -31.34 -21.97 2.82
C GLN A 225 -31.66 -21.57 4.27
N ASN A 226 -32.52 -22.34 4.95
CA ASN A 226 -32.94 -22.08 6.32
C ASN A 226 -31.74 -21.98 7.28
N LEU A 227 -31.34 -20.77 7.66
CA LEU A 227 -30.31 -20.55 8.66
C LEU A 227 -30.93 -20.70 10.05
N MET A 228 -30.38 -21.63 10.85
CA MET A 228 -30.89 -21.85 12.20
C MET A 228 -30.51 -20.69 13.12
N ARG A 229 -31.46 -20.23 13.93
CA ARG A 229 -31.16 -19.28 15.02
C ARG A 229 -30.30 -19.98 16.06
N ILE A 230 -29.01 -19.65 16.09
CA ILE A 230 -28.09 -20.16 17.11
C ILE A 230 -28.20 -19.25 18.34
N PRO A 231 -28.54 -19.81 19.54
CA PRO A 231 -28.66 -19.03 20.75
C PRO A 231 -27.29 -18.55 21.23
N ILE A 232 -27.23 -17.34 21.80
CA ILE A 232 -26.01 -16.84 22.44
C ILE A 232 -25.84 -17.58 23.77
N VAL A 233 -24.66 -18.12 24.00
CA VAL A 233 -24.33 -18.77 25.28
C VAL A 233 -24.02 -17.67 26.28
N GLN A 234 -24.75 -17.64 27.39
CA GLN A 234 -24.73 -16.52 28.34
C GLN A 234 -23.58 -16.66 29.36
N THR A 235 -22.36 -16.33 28.93
CA THR A 235 -21.14 -16.40 29.77
C THR A 235 -21.26 -15.61 31.08
N ALA A 236 -21.96 -14.48 31.08
CA ALA A 236 -22.21 -13.69 32.30
C ALA A 236 -23.08 -14.43 33.34
N LYS A 237 -24.11 -15.16 32.89
CA LYS A 237 -24.95 -15.97 33.80
C LYS A 237 -24.19 -17.18 34.32
N PHE A 238 -23.35 -17.78 33.50
CA PHE A 238 -22.44 -18.83 33.92
C PHE A 238 -21.53 -18.35 35.05
N LYS A 239 -20.87 -17.20 34.87
CA LYS A 239 -20.00 -16.59 35.89
C LYS A 239 -20.70 -16.34 37.23
N ALA A 240 -21.94 -15.88 37.19
CA ALA A 240 -22.73 -15.60 38.39
C ALA A 240 -23.08 -16.86 39.22
N ASN A 241 -23.05 -18.05 38.59
CA ASN A 241 -23.47 -19.32 39.20
C ASN A 241 -22.30 -20.29 39.45
N LEU A 242 -21.05 -19.88 39.18
CA LEU A 242 -19.86 -20.71 39.35
C LEU A 242 -19.65 -21.11 40.81
N GLN A 243 -19.54 -22.41 41.07
CA GLN A 243 -19.21 -22.94 42.38
C GLN A 243 -17.78 -23.49 42.41
N THR A 244 -17.01 -23.14 43.46
CA THR A 244 -15.60 -23.54 43.59
C THR A 244 -15.39 -25.06 43.56
N LYS A 245 -16.37 -25.85 44.03
CA LYS A 245 -16.29 -27.32 44.08
C LYS A 245 -16.47 -28.01 42.72
N SER A 246 -17.20 -27.40 41.79
CA SER A 246 -17.51 -27.93 40.45
C SER A 246 -16.85 -27.13 39.32
N LEU A 247 -15.99 -26.17 39.65
CA LEU A 247 -15.37 -25.21 38.73
C LEU A 247 -14.83 -25.86 37.43
N GLY A 248 -14.15 -27.00 37.55
CA GLY A 248 -13.61 -27.72 36.39
C GLY A 248 -14.69 -28.29 35.47
N GLU A 249 -15.75 -28.86 36.03
CA GLU A 249 -16.87 -29.43 35.26
C GLU A 249 -17.69 -28.31 34.60
N ASP A 250 -17.96 -27.25 35.36
CA ASP A 250 -18.70 -26.07 34.92
C ASP A 250 -17.98 -25.36 33.76
N CYS A 251 -16.68 -25.12 33.90
CA CYS A 251 -15.87 -24.48 32.85
C CYS A 251 -15.76 -25.37 31.60
N LEU A 252 -15.64 -26.69 31.74
CA LEU A 252 -15.62 -27.57 30.58
C LEU A 252 -16.98 -27.61 29.87
N LEU A 253 -18.08 -27.61 30.63
CA LEU A 253 -19.44 -27.57 30.10
C LEU A 253 -19.68 -26.30 29.26
N ILE A 254 -19.30 -25.12 29.77
CA ILE A 254 -19.51 -23.87 29.04
C ILE A 254 -18.63 -23.77 27.80
N ILE A 255 -17.37 -24.25 27.87
CA ILE A 255 -16.46 -24.30 26.71
C ILE A 255 -17.06 -25.21 25.63
N ASN A 256 -17.59 -26.38 26.00
CA ASN A 256 -18.25 -27.29 25.06
C ASN A 256 -19.51 -26.68 24.44
N GLN A 257 -20.34 -25.99 25.21
CA GLN A 257 -21.53 -25.30 24.71
C GLN A 257 -21.17 -24.17 23.71
N LEU A 258 -20.17 -23.36 24.07
CA LEU A 258 -19.64 -22.32 23.19
C LEU A 258 -19.07 -22.94 21.91
N GLY A 259 -18.30 -24.01 22.03
CA GLY A 259 -17.69 -24.67 20.89
C GLY A 259 -18.70 -25.30 19.94
N GLN A 260 -19.75 -25.95 20.47
CA GLN A 260 -20.86 -26.42 19.64
C GLN A 260 -21.54 -25.27 18.89
N SER A 261 -21.78 -24.15 19.57
CA SER A 261 -22.38 -22.98 18.93
C SER A 261 -21.47 -22.38 17.86
N LEU A 262 -20.17 -22.25 18.12
CA LEU A 262 -19.20 -21.71 17.17
C LEU A 262 -19.08 -22.60 15.92
N PHE A 263 -19.04 -23.92 16.13
CA PHE A 263 -19.06 -24.90 15.04
C PHE A 263 -20.34 -24.78 14.19
N GLN A 264 -21.50 -24.63 14.81
CA GLN A 264 -22.76 -24.40 14.08
C GLN A 264 -22.74 -23.08 13.30
N LEU A 265 -22.23 -21.99 13.90
CA LEU A 265 -22.11 -20.69 13.22
C LEU A 265 -21.18 -20.81 12.00
N TRP A 266 -20.05 -21.50 12.17
CA TRP A 266 -19.08 -21.68 11.10
C TRP A 266 -19.62 -22.53 9.94
N ASN A 267 -20.31 -23.64 10.23
CA ASN A 267 -20.96 -24.46 9.20
C ASN A 267 -22.11 -23.73 8.49
N GLN A 268 -22.74 -22.75 9.13
CA GLN A 268 -23.72 -21.87 8.46
C GLN A 268 -23.05 -20.79 7.61
N PHE A 269 -21.88 -20.30 8.02
CA PHE A 269 -21.12 -19.31 7.29
C PHE A 269 -20.54 -19.86 5.98
N GLN A 270 -20.06 -21.11 5.98
CA GLN A 270 -19.43 -21.74 4.81
C GLN A 270 -20.34 -21.74 3.54
N PRO A 271 -21.62 -22.14 3.59
CA PRO A 271 -22.53 -22.01 2.45
C PRO A 271 -22.77 -20.56 2.00
N LEU A 272 -22.72 -19.58 2.90
CA LEU A 272 -22.92 -18.17 2.54
C LEU A 272 -21.77 -17.62 1.72
N LEU A 273 -20.55 -18.08 1.98
CA LEU A 273 -19.42 -17.79 1.10
C LEU A 273 -19.66 -18.33 -0.32
N LYS A 274 -20.39 -19.43 -0.46
CA LYS A 274 -20.77 -20.00 -1.77
C LYS A 274 -21.89 -19.21 -2.46
N TYR A 275 -22.95 -18.82 -1.75
CA TYR A 275 -24.14 -18.21 -2.38
C TYR A 275 -24.14 -16.68 -2.41
N SER A 276 -23.26 -16.03 -1.64
CA SER A 276 -23.29 -14.58 -1.39
C SER A 276 -21.90 -13.96 -1.48
N ARG A 277 -21.05 -14.58 -2.29
CA ARG A 277 -19.63 -14.26 -2.46
C ARG A 277 -19.38 -12.81 -2.82
N ASN A 278 -19.93 -12.34 -3.94
CA ASN A 278 -19.69 -10.97 -4.44
C ASN A 278 -20.01 -9.93 -3.37
N TYR A 279 -21.05 -10.20 -2.59
CA TYR A 279 -21.43 -9.33 -1.50
C TYR A 279 -20.44 -9.33 -0.32
N LEU A 280 -19.98 -10.52 0.09
CA LEU A 280 -19.00 -10.65 1.16
C LEU A 280 -17.65 -10.01 0.77
N VAL A 281 -17.22 -10.28 -0.46
CA VAL A 281 -16.05 -9.67 -1.11
C VAL A 281 -16.15 -8.14 -1.08
N GLU A 282 -17.24 -7.57 -1.60
CA GLU A 282 -17.48 -6.11 -1.59
C GLU A 282 -17.43 -5.52 -0.18
N SER A 283 -18.09 -6.16 0.79
CA SER A 283 -18.13 -5.68 2.18
C SER A 283 -16.75 -5.70 2.86
N VAL A 284 -15.91 -6.68 2.53
CA VAL A 284 -14.54 -6.78 3.05
C VAL A 284 -13.62 -5.81 2.32
N ASP A 285 -13.81 -5.62 1.02
CA ASP A 285 -13.04 -4.67 0.21
C ASP A 285 -13.27 -3.23 0.64
N GLN A 286 -14.52 -2.85 0.92
CA GLN A 286 -14.83 -1.52 1.45
C GLN A 286 -14.13 -1.27 2.79
N ARG A 287 -14.12 -2.26 3.69
CA ARG A 287 -13.39 -2.17 4.97
C ARG A 287 -11.89 -2.09 4.77
N LEU A 288 -11.32 -2.85 3.83
CA LEU A 288 -9.90 -2.74 3.50
C LEU A 288 -9.58 -1.34 2.98
N LEU A 289 -10.36 -0.81 2.04
CA LEU A 289 -10.16 0.52 1.49
C LEU A 289 -10.22 1.59 2.58
N GLN A 290 -11.19 1.49 3.50
CA GLN A 290 -11.29 2.38 4.66
C GLN A 290 -10.05 2.28 5.57
N ASN A 291 -9.55 1.07 5.82
CA ASN A 291 -8.34 0.86 6.62
C ASN A 291 -7.08 1.41 5.93
N CYS A 292 -6.93 1.21 4.62
CA CYS A 292 -5.83 1.80 3.84
C CYS A 292 -5.90 3.34 3.90
N LYS A 293 -7.07 3.93 3.67
CA LYS A 293 -7.29 5.38 3.80
C LYS A 293 -6.95 5.88 5.21
N LYS A 294 -7.38 5.15 6.25
CA LYS A 294 -7.07 5.47 7.65
C LYS A 294 -5.56 5.43 7.91
N LEU A 295 -4.86 4.35 7.54
CA LEU A 295 -3.42 4.22 7.72
C LEU A 295 -2.63 5.30 6.97
N SER A 296 -3.03 5.61 5.73
CA SER A 296 -2.43 6.71 4.98
C SER A 296 -2.67 8.05 5.66
N SER A 297 -3.86 8.29 6.23
CA SER A 297 -4.18 9.53 6.93
C SER A 297 -3.46 9.67 8.28
N GLU A 298 -3.21 8.58 9.00
CA GLU A 298 -2.43 8.59 10.25
C GLU A 298 -0.95 8.90 10.02
N SER A 299 -0.46 8.70 8.80
CA SER A 299 0.91 9.03 8.39
C SER A 299 1.04 10.46 7.84
N VAL A 300 -0.04 11.25 7.85
CA VAL A 300 -0.10 12.59 7.26
C VAL A 300 -0.60 13.61 8.29
N ILE A 301 0.11 14.72 8.43
CA ILE A 301 -0.42 15.93 9.09
C ILE A 301 -0.61 17.00 8.02
N SER A 302 -1.85 17.43 7.82
CA SER A 302 -2.20 18.45 6.83
C SER A 302 -2.63 19.76 7.48
N ASN A 303 -2.09 20.87 6.99
CA ASN A 303 -2.52 22.23 7.31
C ASN A 303 -3.09 22.92 6.07
N GLN A 304 -4.22 23.60 6.25
CA GLN A 304 -4.72 24.57 5.27
C GLN A 304 -3.96 25.88 5.45
N ALA A 305 -3.51 26.47 4.35
CA ALA A 305 -2.77 27.72 4.38
C ALA A 305 -3.18 28.64 3.23
N THR A 306 -3.15 29.94 3.49
CA THR A 306 -3.29 30.95 2.43
C THR A 306 -2.02 31.03 1.59
N PHE A 307 -2.14 31.72 0.46
CA PHE A 307 -1.03 32.02 -0.45
C PHE A 307 0.17 32.67 0.27
N GLU A 308 -0.07 33.68 1.10
CA GLU A 308 0.99 34.41 1.81
C GLU A 308 1.57 33.59 2.98
N GLU A 309 0.73 32.80 3.63
CA GLU A 309 1.12 31.91 4.72
C GLU A 309 2.12 30.85 4.23
N ILE A 310 1.85 30.16 3.12
CA ILE A 310 2.76 29.14 2.58
C ILE A 310 4.16 29.69 2.26
N GLN A 311 4.25 30.94 1.80
CA GLN A 311 5.53 31.55 1.45
C GLN A 311 6.34 32.00 2.67
N THR A 312 5.71 32.16 3.82
CA THR A 312 6.32 32.69 5.05
C THR A 312 6.48 31.64 6.15
N GLN A 313 5.61 30.64 6.18
CA GLN A 313 5.56 29.61 7.22
C GLN A 313 6.57 28.49 6.98
N ILE A 314 6.84 28.09 5.73
CA ILE A 314 7.80 27.02 5.43
C ILE A 314 9.22 27.52 5.69
N SER A 315 9.72 27.23 6.88
CA SER A 315 11.07 27.58 7.31
C SER A 315 11.76 26.34 7.87
N LEU A 316 13.09 26.29 7.74
CA LEU A 316 13.89 25.18 8.24
C LEU A 316 13.64 24.87 9.73
N PRO A 317 13.49 25.85 10.64
CA PRO A 317 13.14 25.58 12.05
C PRO A 317 11.77 24.92 12.22
N LEU A 318 10.74 25.38 11.49
CA LEU A 318 9.40 24.80 11.58
C LEU A 318 9.38 23.36 11.07
N LEU A 319 10.05 23.10 9.95
CA LEU A 319 10.14 21.76 9.38
C LEU A 319 10.88 20.79 10.33
N LYS A 320 11.97 21.23 10.98
CA LYS A 320 12.63 20.44 12.03
C LYS A 320 11.72 20.19 13.24
N GLN A 321 10.96 21.19 13.67
CA GLN A 321 9.97 21.02 14.74
C GLN A 321 8.89 20.00 14.37
N ARG A 322 8.44 19.98 13.12
CA ARG A 322 7.48 18.99 12.61
C ARG A 322 8.05 17.56 12.66
N GLU A 323 9.33 17.37 12.32
CA GLU A 323 10.02 16.08 12.49
C GLU A 323 10.09 15.65 13.96
N ASP A 324 10.35 16.58 14.88
CA ASP A 324 10.38 16.28 16.33
C ASP A 324 9.00 15.88 16.87
N ILE A 325 7.94 16.57 16.46
CA ILE A 325 6.54 16.23 16.81
C ILE A 325 6.24 14.81 16.36
N TRP A 326 6.63 14.44 15.14
CA TRP A 326 6.46 13.08 14.63
C TRP A 326 7.22 12.05 15.45
N ASN A 327 8.50 12.30 15.74
CA ASN A 327 9.33 11.43 16.57
C ASN A 327 8.70 11.20 17.97
N GLN A 328 8.00 12.20 18.52
CA GLN A 328 7.24 12.07 19.77
C GLN A 328 5.95 11.26 19.59
N ALA A 329 5.14 11.54 18.56
CA ALA A 329 3.91 10.82 18.26
C ALA A 329 4.15 9.32 18.02
N ARG A 330 5.29 8.95 17.44
CA ARG A 330 5.70 7.54 17.31
C ARG A 330 6.00 6.84 18.62
N LYS A 331 6.63 7.53 19.57
CA LYS A 331 6.96 6.93 20.88
C LYS A 331 5.71 6.55 21.66
N SER A 332 4.60 7.26 21.45
CA SER A 332 3.30 6.98 22.09
C SER A 332 2.44 5.95 21.34
N SER A 333 2.61 5.78 20.02
CA SER A 333 1.79 4.87 19.18
C SER A 333 2.16 3.37 19.25
N LYS A 334 2.79 2.92 20.34
CA LYS A 334 3.40 1.56 20.45
C LYS A 334 2.44 0.35 20.41
N ASN A 335 1.12 0.50 20.28
CA ASN A 335 0.20 -0.49 20.84
C ASN A 335 -0.84 -1.16 19.92
N GLN A 336 -0.79 -1.04 18.59
CA GLN A 336 -1.72 -1.81 17.74
C GLN A 336 -0.98 -2.53 16.61
N THR A 337 -0.87 -3.85 16.76
CA THR A 337 -0.36 -4.75 15.73
C THR A 337 -1.50 -5.02 14.74
N PRO A 338 -1.31 -4.84 13.41
CA PRO A 338 -2.36 -5.09 12.44
C PRO A 338 -2.75 -6.57 12.44
N SER A 339 -4.04 -6.89 12.26
CA SER A 339 -4.54 -8.27 12.21
C SER A 339 -3.88 -9.10 11.10
N ILE A 340 -3.51 -8.47 9.98
CA ILE A 340 -2.63 -9.07 8.97
C ILE A 340 -1.43 -8.15 8.78
N GLN A 341 -0.23 -8.69 9.03
CA GLN A 341 1.05 -8.02 8.81
C GLN A 341 1.71 -8.62 7.57
N LEU A 342 1.94 -7.80 6.55
CA LEU A 342 2.64 -8.24 5.34
C LEU A 342 4.15 -8.30 5.62
N LEU A 343 4.77 -9.46 5.37
CA LEU A 343 6.19 -9.72 5.66
C LEU A 343 7.11 -9.25 4.54
N ASP A 344 6.61 -9.24 3.29
CA ASP A 344 7.31 -8.59 2.19
C ASP A 344 7.18 -7.07 2.31
N GLN A 345 8.22 -6.47 2.89
CA GLN A 345 8.67 -5.08 2.87
C GLN A 345 7.70 -3.93 3.20
N PHE A 346 6.40 -4.15 3.35
CA PHE A 346 5.44 -3.05 3.31
C PHE A 346 4.92 -2.58 4.68
N TYR A 347 4.80 -3.48 5.66
CA TYR A 347 4.22 -3.16 6.98
C TYR A 347 4.90 -3.84 8.17
N SER A 348 6.08 -4.41 7.98
CA SER A 348 6.76 -5.17 9.04
C SER A 348 7.11 -4.30 10.25
N GLN A 349 7.16 -2.97 10.09
CA GLN A 349 7.42 -1.99 11.15
C GLN A 349 6.63 -0.69 10.89
N PRO A 350 5.49 -0.41 11.56
CA PRO A 350 4.82 0.91 11.49
C PRO A 350 5.76 2.09 11.82
N ASN A 351 6.80 1.83 12.61
CA ASN A 351 7.87 2.76 12.94
C ASN A 351 8.82 3.08 11.76
N ALA A 352 8.72 2.36 10.65
CA ALA A 352 9.52 2.54 9.44
C ALA A 352 8.74 3.14 8.25
N LEU A 353 7.46 3.50 8.43
CA LEU A 353 6.68 4.15 7.37
C LEU A 353 7.11 5.61 7.14
N PRO A 354 7.18 6.09 5.89
CA PRO A 354 7.33 7.51 5.60
C PRO A 354 6.24 8.36 6.24
N PHE A 355 6.59 9.58 6.63
CA PHE A 355 5.67 10.55 7.22
C PHE A 355 5.54 11.79 6.35
N PHE A 356 4.32 12.28 6.20
CA PHE A 356 3.98 13.41 5.35
C PHE A 356 3.54 14.60 6.20
N PHE A 357 4.13 15.77 5.95
CA PHE A 357 3.59 17.03 6.41
C PHE A 357 3.15 17.85 5.21
N GLU A 358 1.87 18.20 5.16
CA GLU A 358 1.27 18.90 4.02
C GLU A 358 0.84 20.31 4.37
N ASP A 359 1.21 21.24 3.51
CA ASP A 359 0.62 22.57 3.47
C ASP A 359 -0.21 22.68 2.16
N ILE A 360 -1.53 22.86 2.30
CA ILE A 360 -2.50 22.84 1.20
C ILE A 360 -2.98 24.27 0.93
N VAL A 361 -2.83 24.73 -0.32
CA VAL A 361 -3.42 25.96 -0.85
C VAL A 361 -4.50 25.57 -1.85
N SER A 362 -5.73 25.93 -1.55
CA SER A 362 -6.85 25.79 -2.48
C SER A 362 -7.54 27.14 -2.67
N SER A 363 -7.88 27.48 -3.91
CA SER A 363 -8.68 28.69 -4.21
C SER A 363 -10.14 28.45 -3.81
N GLN A 364 -10.46 28.65 -2.52
CA GLN A 364 -11.79 28.72 -1.88
C GLN A 364 -12.82 27.56 -2.10
N GLN A 365 -13.33 27.06 -0.96
CA GLN A 365 -14.69 26.53 -0.71
C GLN A 365 -15.18 25.18 -1.29
N ASN A 366 -14.33 24.29 -1.81
CA ASN A 366 -14.76 22.92 -2.18
C ASN A 366 -13.94 21.81 -1.50
N ILE A 367 -13.66 21.92 -0.20
CA ILE A 367 -13.16 20.76 0.57
C ILE A 367 -14.27 19.72 0.78
N THR A 368 -15.54 20.15 0.72
CA THR A 368 -16.70 19.28 0.72
C THR A 368 -17.25 19.16 -0.69
N GLN A 369 -16.92 18.03 -1.33
CA GLN A 369 -17.47 17.46 -2.57
C GLN A 369 -16.39 17.24 -3.66
N PHE A 370 -15.47 16.30 -3.41
CA PHE A 370 -15.15 15.30 -4.45
C PHE A 370 -16.44 14.48 -4.73
N GLN A 371 -17.45 15.13 -5.30
CA GLN A 371 -18.68 14.51 -5.76
C GLN A 371 -18.32 13.69 -6.99
N GLN A 372 -18.28 12.36 -6.84
CA GLN A 372 -18.86 11.29 -7.66
C GLN A 372 -18.92 11.41 -9.22
N HIS A 373 -18.31 12.40 -9.86
CA HIS A 373 -18.52 12.72 -11.27
C HIS A 373 -17.34 12.39 -12.20
N SER A 374 -16.25 11.81 -11.71
CA SER A 374 -15.08 11.43 -12.53
C SER A 374 -14.87 9.92 -12.70
N GLN A 375 -15.80 9.05 -12.30
CA GLN A 375 -15.58 7.59 -12.34
C GLN A 375 -15.38 6.97 -13.75
N ASN A 376 -15.40 7.74 -14.85
CA ASN A 376 -15.32 7.21 -16.21
C ASN A 376 -14.30 7.88 -17.15
N ARG A 377 -13.44 8.80 -16.68
CA ARG A 377 -12.41 9.40 -17.56
C ARG A 377 -11.11 8.61 -17.49
N LYS A 378 -10.59 8.22 -18.65
CA LYS A 378 -9.28 7.56 -18.74
C LYS A 378 -8.18 8.59 -18.52
N HIS A 379 -7.27 8.32 -17.60
CA HIS A 379 -6.06 9.11 -17.44
C HIS A 379 -4.89 8.52 -18.23
N VAL A 380 -4.06 9.42 -18.74
CA VAL A 380 -2.71 9.11 -19.20
C VAL A 380 -1.75 9.60 -18.11
N LEU A 381 -1.11 8.66 -17.42
CA LEU A 381 -0.11 8.93 -16.39
C LEU A 381 1.29 8.81 -17.01
N ILE A 382 2.07 9.89 -16.97
CA ILE A 382 3.39 9.95 -17.61
C ILE A 382 4.46 10.07 -16.52
N LEU A 383 5.36 9.09 -16.48
CA LEU A 383 6.48 9.01 -15.55
C LEU A 383 7.77 9.50 -16.24
N VAL A 384 8.48 10.45 -15.63
CA VAL A 384 9.70 11.06 -16.20
C VAL A 384 10.85 11.02 -15.20
N HIS A 385 11.94 10.34 -15.57
CA HIS A 385 13.11 10.09 -14.72
C HIS A 385 14.04 11.31 -14.59
N GLY A 386 15.01 11.21 -13.68
CA GLY A 386 15.98 12.25 -13.34
C GLY A 386 17.27 12.25 -14.18
N TYR A 387 18.18 13.17 -13.82
CA TYR A 387 19.52 13.29 -14.40
C TYR A 387 20.36 12.03 -14.13
N GLN A 388 21.02 11.48 -15.15
CA GLN A 388 21.73 10.19 -15.08
C GLN A 388 20.86 9.00 -14.61
N GLY A 389 19.53 9.16 -14.64
CA GLY A 389 18.58 8.11 -14.38
C GLY A 389 18.10 7.45 -15.67
N THR A 390 17.30 6.41 -15.52
CA THR A 390 16.65 5.69 -16.62
C THR A 390 15.17 5.52 -16.34
N SER A 391 14.42 5.04 -17.32
CA SER A 391 13.01 4.72 -17.12
C SER A 391 12.81 3.71 -15.97
N ALA A 392 13.73 2.76 -15.78
CA ALA A 392 13.68 1.71 -14.76
C ALA A 392 13.65 2.24 -13.33
N ASP A 393 14.17 3.44 -13.08
CA ASP A 393 14.12 4.12 -11.77
C ASP A 393 12.68 4.33 -11.29
N LEU A 394 11.72 4.44 -12.22
CA LEU A 394 10.29 4.66 -11.92
C LEU A 394 9.46 3.37 -12.07
N GLN A 395 10.10 2.21 -12.19
CA GLN A 395 9.40 0.93 -12.36
C GLN A 395 8.49 0.61 -11.16
N THR A 396 8.94 0.90 -9.94
CA THR A 396 8.13 0.76 -8.71
C THR A 396 6.83 1.57 -8.80
N TRP A 397 6.92 2.83 -9.23
CA TRP A 397 5.76 3.69 -9.47
C TRP A 397 4.83 3.11 -10.55
N LYS A 398 5.37 2.71 -11.70
CA LYS A 398 4.61 2.11 -12.81
C LYS A 398 3.83 0.88 -12.33
N SER A 399 4.48 -0.02 -11.60
CA SER A 399 3.87 -1.24 -11.07
C SER A 399 2.66 -0.94 -10.17
N TYR A 400 2.81 -0.05 -9.18
CA TYR A 400 1.69 0.27 -8.28
C TYR A 400 0.58 1.06 -8.95
N LEU A 401 0.90 1.96 -9.87
CA LEU A 401 -0.12 2.66 -10.65
C LEU A 401 -0.92 1.68 -11.51
N LYS A 402 -0.28 0.68 -12.14
CA LYS A 402 -1.00 -0.35 -12.92
C LYS A 402 -1.91 -1.21 -12.04
N ILE A 403 -1.48 -1.51 -10.82
CA ILE A 403 -2.29 -2.23 -9.83
C ILE A 403 -3.52 -1.39 -9.44
N LYS A 404 -3.32 -0.13 -9.07
CA LYS A 404 -4.35 0.75 -8.52
C LYS A 404 -5.30 1.33 -9.58
N PHE A 405 -4.82 1.54 -10.80
CA PHE A 405 -5.55 2.17 -11.89
C PHE A 405 -5.55 1.28 -13.15
N PRO A 406 -6.27 0.14 -13.14
CA PRO A 406 -6.30 -0.83 -14.25
C PRO A 406 -6.72 -0.25 -15.61
N ASN A 407 -7.53 0.82 -15.59
CA ASN A 407 -8.12 1.41 -16.79
C ASN A 407 -7.33 2.60 -17.35
N HIS A 408 -6.24 3.00 -16.67
CA HIS A 408 -5.41 4.14 -17.04
C HIS A 408 -4.26 3.72 -17.94
N LEU A 409 -3.88 4.60 -18.87
CA LEU A 409 -2.67 4.40 -19.67
C LEU A 409 -1.47 4.94 -18.89
N ILE A 410 -0.51 4.07 -18.56
CA ILE A 410 0.72 4.47 -17.86
C ILE A 410 1.88 4.41 -18.84
N ILE A 411 2.54 5.55 -19.02
CA ILE A 411 3.69 5.74 -19.92
C ILE A 411 4.90 6.03 -19.04
N GLN A 412 5.97 5.26 -19.22
CA GLN A 412 7.27 5.52 -18.63
C GLN A 412 8.17 6.05 -19.75
N SER A 413 8.66 7.28 -19.62
CA SER A 413 9.48 7.91 -20.65
C SER A 413 10.87 7.27 -20.70
N GLU A 414 11.34 6.94 -21.90
CA GLU A 414 12.66 6.33 -22.16
C GLU A 414 13.54 7.23 -23.03
N ILE A 415 12.94 8.19 -23.73
CA ILE A 415 13.58 8.94 -24.83
C ILE A 415 14.84 9.73 -24.44
N ASN A 416 15.06 10.02 -23.15
CA ASN A 416 16.21 10.80 -22.68
C ASN A 416 17.20 9.97 -21.84
N GLN A 417 17.00 8.68 -21.62
CA GLN A 417 17.82 7.88 -20.69
C GLN A 417 19.31 7.82 -21.07
N ASP A 418 19.61 7.84 -22.37
CA ASP A 418 20.98 7.81 -22.89
C ASP A 418 21.59 9.21 -23.08
N ASP A 419 20.76 10.27 -23.02
CA ASP A 419 21.13 11.65 -23.34
C ASP A 419 20.80 12.63 -22.19
N THR A 420 20.82 12.17 -20.93
CA THR A 420 20.41 12.99 -19.77
C THR A 420 21.29 14.22 -19.49
N GLU A 421 22.39 14.38 -20.23
CA GLU A 421 23.36 15.47 -20.09
C GLU A 421 23.17 16.61 -21.11
N ASP A 422 22.27 16.42 -22.09
CA ASP A 422 21.93 17.41 -23.11
C ASP A 422 21.27 18.67 -22.52
N SER A 423 21.10 19.71 -23.35
CA SER A 423 20.32 20.89 -22.93
C SER A 423 18.90 20.50 -22.50
N ILE A 424 18.43 21.06 -21.39
CA ILE A 424 17.07 20.81 -20.85
C ILE A 424 16.00 21.09 -21.91
N SER A 425 16.17 22.12 -22.74
CA SER A 425 15.26 22.44 -23.85
C SER A 425 15.17 21.31 -24.89
N VAL A 426 16.30 20.68 -25.22
CA VAL A 426 16.39 19.60 -26.21
C VAL A 426 15.70 18.36 -25.65
N MET A 427 16.06 17.97 -24.43
CA MET A 427 15.44 16.84 -23.74
C MET A 427 13.92 17.01 -23.57
N ALA A 428 13.46 18.23 -23.25
CA ALA A 428 12.04 18.54 -23.13
C ALA A 428 11.29 18.46 -24.46
N SER A 429 11.94 18.84 -25.57
CA SER A 429 11.38 18.66 -26.91
C SER A 429 11.22 17.18 -27.27
N ARG A 430 12.25 16.36 -27.01
CA ARG A 430 12.19 14.90 -27.20
C ARG A 430 11.08 14.26 -26.37
N LEU A 431 10.99 14.63 -25.09
CA LEU A 431 9.93 14.18 -24.18
C LEU A 431 8.54 14.51 -24.74
N ALA A 432 8.32 15.75 -25.19
CA ALA A 432 7.04 16.15 -25.77
C ALA A 432 6.69 15.34 -27.04
N GLN A 433 7.67 15.05 -27.89
CA GLN A 433 7.46 14.23 -29.10
C GLN A 433 7.08 12.79 -28.73
N GLU A 434 7.77 12.17 -27.76
CA GLU A 434 7.45 10.84 -27.26
C GLU A 434 6.01 10.78 -26.71
N ILE A 435 5.64 11.73 -25.85
CA ILE A 435 4.28 11.81 -25.28
C ILE A 435 3.23 11.95 -26.38
N GLN A 436 3.46 12.84 -27.35
CA GLN A 436 2.53 13.03 -28.46
C GLN A 436 2.36 11.76 -29.29
N ARG A 437 3.44 11.05 -29.59
CA ARG A 437 3.43 9.78 -30.28
C ARG A 437 2.67 8.72 -29.48
N GLN A 438 3.05 8.49 -28.23
CA GLN A 438 2.44 7.48 -27.36
C GLN A 438 0.94 7.71 -27.17
N ILE A 439 0.50 8.95 -26.95
CA ILE A 439 -0.93 9.27 -26.85
C ILE A 439 -1.62 9.01 -28.18
N THR A 440 -1.05 9.43 -29.31
CA THR A 440 -1.68 9.24 -30.63
C THR A 440 -1.80 7.76 -31.00
N ASP A 441 -0.76 6.97 -30.73
CA ASP A 441 -0.71 5.55 -31.09
C ASP A 441 -1.60 4.69 -30.19
N ARG A 442 -1.67 5.01 -28.90
CA ARG A 442 -2.35 4.17 -27.89
C ARG A 442 -3.74 4.66 -27.51
N THR A 443 -4.07 5.90 -27.87
CA THR A 443 -5.41 6.44 -27.67
C THR A 443 -5.97 6.78 -29.05
N HIS A 444 -6.86 5.93 -29.59
CA HIS A 444 -7.67 6.27 -30.77
C HIS A 444 -8.67 7.42 -30.49
N LEU A 445 -8.47 8.20 -29.41
CA LEU A 445 -9.47 9.06 -28.78
C LEU A 445 -9.25 10.50 -29.20
N LYS A 446 -10.25 11.07 -29.88
CA LYS A 446 -10.34 12.50 -30.21
C LYS A 446 -10.99 13.36 -29.11
N GLN A 447 -11.39 12.82 -27.94
CA GLN A 447 -11.85 13.63 -26.79
C GLN A 447 -11.94 12.87 -25.44
N GLN A 448 -11.67 13.62 -24.35
CA GLN A 448 -11.75 13.33 -22.89
C GLN A 448 -10.73 12.34 -22.29
N VAL A 449 -9.43 12.57 -22.49
CA VAL A 449 -8.39 12.02 -21.59
C VAL A 449 -7.85 13.13 -20.68
N GLN A 450 -7.58 12.79 -19.42
CA GLN A 450 -6.82 13.64 -18.50
C GLN A 450 -5.36 13.21 -18.55
N ILE A 451 -4.44 14.17 -18.53
CA ILE A 451 -3.00 13.91 -18.55
C ILE A 451 -2.43 14.34 -17.20
N SER A 452 -1.84 13.39 -16.50
CA SER A 452 -1.11 13.65 -15.27
C SER A 452 0.35 13.24 -15.44
N PHE A 453 1.24 13.98 -14.79
CA PHE A 453 2.67 13.76 -14.85
C PHE A 453 3.22 13.47 -13.46
N ILE A 454 4.18 12.54 -13.37
CA ILE A 454 5.00 12.28 -12.19
C ILE A 454 6.45 12.43 -12.63
N GLY A 455 7.11 13.47 -12.14
CA GLY A 455 8.51 13.76 -12.45
C GLY A 455 9.39 13.60 -11.23
N HIS A 456 10.47 12.83 -11.35
CA HIS A 456 11.49 12.75 -10.32
C HIS A 456 12.69 13.62 -10.68
N SER A 457 13.21 14.39 -9.72
CA SER A 457 14.43 15.17 -9.89
C SER A 457 14.36 16.08 -11.15
N LEU A 458 15.32 15.99 -12.07
CA LEU A 458 15.31 16.71 -13.36
C LEU A 458 14.03 16.46 -14.18
N GLY A 459 13.39 15.29 -14.07
CA GLY A 459 12.16 14.94 -14.78
C GLY A 459 11.01 15.93 -14.53
N GLY A 460 10.87 16.44 -13.31
CA GLY A 460 9.87 17.47 -13.00
C GLY A 460 10.13 18.81 -13.71
N VAL A 461 11.39 19.16 -13.94
CA VAL A 461 11.78 20.35 -14.71
C VAL A 461 11.56 20.12 -16.20
N LEU A 462 11.89 18.92 -16.70
CA LEU A 462 11.65 18.53 -18.09
C LEU A 462 10.17 18.60 -18.46
N ILE A 463 9.28 18.13 -17.57
CA ILE A 463 7.83 18.22 -17.75
C ILE A 463 7.40 19.68 -17.94
N ARG A 464 7.82 20.58 -17.05
CA ARG A 464 7.51 22.02 -17.15
C ARG A 464 7.98 22.63 -18.46
N CYS A 465 9.20 22.29 -18.89
CA CYS A 465 9.74 22.78 -20.15
C CYS A 465 8.98 22.19 -21.35
N ALA A 466 8.61 20.91 -21.32
CA ALA A 466 7.92 20.20 -22.39
C ALA A 466 6.51 20.77 -22.66
N LEU A 467 5.86 21.40 -21.68
CA LEU A 467 4.53 22.01 -21.84
C LEU A 467 4.46 22.98 -23.03
N GLN A 468 5.55 23.70 -23.34
CA GLN A 468 5.55 24.62 -24.49
C GLN A 468 5.34 23.94 -25.84
N HIS A 469 5.60 22.64 -25.91
CA HIS A 469 5.41 21.80 -27.08
C HIS A 469 4.11 20.98 -27.01
N LEU A 470 3.33 21.09 -25.93
CA LEU A 470 2.11 20.30 -25.68
C LEU A 470 0.82 21.13 -25.73
N ASN A 471 0.81 22.26 -26.45
CA ASN A 471 -0.34 23.18 -26.51
C ASN A 471 -1.67 22.51 -26.88
N LYS A 472 -1.64 21.47 -27.72
CA LYS A 472 -2.84 20.71 -28.12
C LYS A 472 -3.52 19.95 -26.95
N TYR A 473 -2.84 19.81 -25.82
CA TYR A 473 -3.31 19.10 -24.65
C TYR A 473 -3.55 20.01 -23.43
N GLN A 474 -3.53 21.34 -23.62
CA GLN A 474 -3.70 22.31 -22.53
C GLN A 474 -4.92 21.98 -21.65
N ASP A 475 -6.09 21.76 -22.26
CA ASP A 475 -7.34 21.49 -21.55
C ASP A 475 -7.43 20.06 -20.97
N CYS A 476 -6.45 19.21 -21.29
CA CYS A 476 -6.34 17.83 -20.79
C CYS A 476 -5.49 17.73 -19.52
N MET A 477 -4.69 18.75 -19.20
CA MET A 477 -3.77 18.72 -18.06
C MET A 477 -4.54 18.63 -16.74
N HIS A 478 -4.17 17.66 -15.90
CA HIS A 478 -4.86 17.38 -14.66
C HIS A 478 -3.97 17.54 -13.43
N THR A 479 -3.04 16.61 -13.21
CA THR A 479 -2.22 16.60 -12.00
C THR A 479 -0.74 16.55 -12.33
N PHE A 480 0.04 17.41 -11.71
CA PHE A 480 1.50 17.37 -11.74
C PHE A 480 2.04 16.99 -10.37
N ILE A 481 2.69 15.83 -10.27
CA ILE A 481 3.42 15.37 -9.09
C ILE A 481 4.91 15.55 -9.36
N SER A 482 5.56 16.33 -8.50
CA SER A 482 7.00 16.55 -8.52
C SER A 482 7.63 15.87 -7.31
N LEU A 483 8.61 15.00 -7.55
CA LEU A 483 9.34 14.26 -6.51
C LEU A 483 10.78 14.80 -6.44
N GLY A 484 11.05 15.69 -5.49
CA GLY A 484 12.40 16.22 -5.24
C GLY A 484 13.01 16.97 -6.43
N SER A 485 12.22 17.70 -7.22
CA SER A 485 12.70 18.38 -8.44
C SER A 485 13.25 19.79 -8.19
N PRO A 486 14.40 20.18 -8.78
CA PRO A 486 14.99 21.50 -8.55
C PRO A 486 14.31 22.59 -9.40
N HIS A 487 13.07 22.98 -9.08
CA HIS A 487 12.23 23.84 -9.94
C HIS A 487 12.79 25.22 -10.27
N VAL A 488 13.64 25.78 -9.40
CA VAL A 488 14.30 27.08 -9.62
C VAL A 488 15.83 26.94 -9.64
N GLY A 489 16.29 25.72 -9.94
CA GLY A 489 17.71 25.37 -10.04
C GLY A 489 18.35 25.04 -8.69
N LEU A 490 19.67 24.87 -8.73
CA LEU A 490 20.59 24.51 -7.64
C LEU A 490 21.54 25.68 -7.32
N GLY A 491 21.16 26.91 -7.70
CA GLY A 491 22.02 28.08 -7.64
C GLY A 491 22.22 28.67 -6.23
N ILE A 492 21.33 28.34 -5.29
CA ILE A 492 21.49 28.60 -3.86
C ILE A 492 21.77 27.28 -3.17
N GLN A 493 23.00 27.11 -2.68
CA GLN A 493 23.43 25.89 -2.02
C GLN A 493 23.66 26.21 -0.53
N GLN A 494 23.16 25.32 0.33
CA GLN A 494 23.23 25.49 1.79
C GLN A 494 24.39 24.71 2.43
N SER A 495 25.16 23.90 1.68
CA SER A 495 26.28 23.14 2.26
C SER A 495 27.52 23.07 1.36
N THR A 496 28.69 23.14 2.00
CA THR A 496 30.03 23.16 1.39
C THR A 496 30.49 21.81 0.81
N LEU A 497 29.89 20.70 1.24
CA LEU A 497 30.18 19.36 0.70
C LEU A 497 29.52 19.15 -0.68
N ILE A 498 28.35 19.73 -0.87
CA ILE A 498 27.65 19.78 -2.17
C ILE A 498 28.46 20.62 -3.16
N ASP A 499 29.03 21.75 -2.72
CA ASP A 499 29.93 22.57 -3.53
C ASP A 499 31.13 21.74 -4.04
N ALA A 500 31.76 20.95 -3.16
CA ALA A 500 32.88 20.08 -3.54
C ALA A 500 32.44 18.96 -4.50
N GLY A 501 31.28 18.35 -4.30
CA GLY A 501 30.73 17.29 -5.17
C GLY A 501 30.30 17.79 -6.55
N LEU A 502 29.58 18.92 -6.64
CA LEU A 502 29.22 19.55 -7.91
C LEU A 502 30.43 20.14 -8.63
N TRP A 503 31.39 20.70 -7.90
CA TRP A 503 32.65 21.13 -8.47
C TRP A 503 33.44 19.94 -9.02
N PHE A 504 33.54 18.83 -8.27
CA PHE A 504 34.18 17.59 -8.73
C PHE A 504 33.49 17.07 -10.00
N MET A 505 32.16 16.94 -10.01
CA MET A 505 31.43 16.53 -11.21
C MET A 505 31.65 17.46 -12.41
N LYS A 506 31.74 18.78 -12.19
CA LYS A 506 32.03 19.76 -13.25
C LYS A 506 33.48 19.71 -13.73
N ALA A 507 34.43 19.45 -12.84
CA ALA A 507 35.87 19.46 -13.11
C ALA A 507 36.31 18.24 -13.93
N PHE A 508 35.60 17.11 -13.80
CA PHE A 508 35.93 15.86 -14.49
C PHE A 508 35.07 15.56 -15.74
N LYS A 509 34.12 16.45 -16.11
CA LYS A 509 33.24 16.28 -17.28
C LYS A 509 33.67 17.13 -18.48
N LYS A 510 33.50 16.58 -19.69
CA LYS A 510 33.75 17.28 -20.96
C LYS A 510 32.78 18.46 -21.13
N GLU A 511 33.14 19.44 -21.95
CA GLU A 511 32.37 20.69 -22.13
C GLU A 511 30.92 20.44 -22.54
N ASP A 512 30.67 19.47 -23.43
CA ASP A 512 29.33 19.08 -23.89
C ASP A 512 28.49 18.43 -22.76
N GLN A 513 29.14 17.74 -21.82
CA GLN A 513 28.51 17.08 -20.66
C GLN A 513 28.19 18.05 -19.52
N ARG A 514 28.57 19.34 -19.67
CA ARG A 514 28.32 20.39 -18.68
C ARG A 514 27.07 21.21 -18.99
N VAL A 515 26.43 21.06 -20.16
CA VAL A 515 25.31 21.91 -20.57
C VAL A 515 24.14 21.83 -19.59
N CYS A 516 23.58 20.64 -19.35
CA CYS A 516 22.49 20.47 -18.37
C CYS A 516 22.90 20.94 -16.97
N LEU A 517 24.13 20.61 -16.54
CA LEU A 517 24.60 20.93 -15.20
C LEU A 517 24.82 22.44 -15.00
N ASN A 518 25.31 23.14 -16.02
CA ASN A 518 25.43 24.59 -16.03
C ASN A 518 24.05 25.25 -15.95
N GLN A 519 23.06 24.74 -16.70
CA GLN A 519 21.68 25.21 -16.61
C GLN A 519 21.10 24.98 -15.19
N MET A 520 21.23 23.77 -14.64
CA MET A 520 20.77 23.45 -13.27
C MET A 520 21.42 24.31 -12.20
N THR A 521 22.66 24.73 -12.39
CA THR A 521 23.42 25.54 -11.41
C THR A 521 23.39 27.05 -11.69
N LEU A 522 22.56 27.51 -12.63
CA LEU A 522 22.46 28.93 -13.04
C LEU A 522 23.81 29.51 -13.50
N CYS A 523 24.59 28.69 -14.20
CA CYS A 523 25.94 28.99 -14.68
C CYS A 523 26.02 28.96 -16.22
N ASP A 524 24.90 28.82 -16.91
CA ASP A 524 24.76 28.86 -18.37
C ASP A 524 24.81 30.29 -18.93
N GLU A 525 24.61 31.30 -18.09
CA GLU A 525 24.71 32.72 -18.43
C GLU A 525 25.42 33.51 -17.32
N LYS A 526 26.02 34.65 -17.69
CA LYS A 526 26.66 35.56 -16.71
C LYS A 526 25.62 36.31 -15.86
N ASP A 527 24.55 36.73 -16.50
CA ASP A 527 23.42 37.40 -15.88
C ASP A 527 22.38 36.35 -15.46
N VAL A 528 22.11 36.25 -14.16
CA VAL A 528 21.20 35.25 -13.60
C VAL A 528 19.79 35.36 -14.19
N GLN A 529 19.35 36.57 -14.58
CA GLN A 529 18.03 36.79 -15.18
C GLN A 529 17.94 36.29 -16.64
N LYS A 530 19.08 35.94 -17.26
CA LYS A 530 19.14 35.37 -18.61
C LYS A 530 19.31 33.85 -18.60
N THR A 531 19.57 33.26 -17.44
CA THR A 531 19.72 31.80 -17.29
C THR A 531 18.46 31.05 -17.72
N PHE A 532 18.65 29.80 -18.10
CA PHE A 532 17.57 28.91 -18.54
C PHE A 532 16.43 28.84 -17.53
N PHE A 533 16.73 28.63 -16.23
CA PHE A 533 15.70 28.50 -15.20
C PHE A 533 14.88 29.77 -15.00
N TYR A 534 15.52 30.95 -15.10
CA TYR A 534 14.83 32.22 -15.00
C TYR A 534 13.88 32.46 -16.18
N LYS A 535 14.31 32.10 -17.40
CA LYS A 535 13.43 32.12 -18.58
C LYS A 535 12.29 31.10 -18.45
N LEU A 536 12.56 29.93 -17.89
CA LEU A 536 11.57 28.87 -17.71
C LEU A 536 10.52 29.24 -16.65
N SER A 537 10.86 29.96 -15.58
CA SER A 537 9.87 30.39 -14.57
C SER A 537 8.86 31.39 -15.12
N GLN A 538 9.20 32.12 -16.19
CA GLN A 538 8.30 33.04 -16.89
C GLN A 538 7.30 32.32 -17.81
N ASN A 539 7.46 31.02 -18.05
CA ASN A 539 6.57 30.26 -18.92
C ASN A 539 5.23 29.99 -18.21
N SER A 540 4.18 30.74 -18.57
CA SER A 540 2.83 30.70 -17.97
C SER A 540 2.10 29.37 -18.03
N LYS A 541 2.63 28.38 -18.76
CA LYS A 541 1.99 27.08 -18.98
C LYS A 541 1.97 26.19 -17.74
N PHE A 542 2.74 26.52 -16.70
CA PHE A 542 2.67 25.78 -15.43
C PHE A 542 1.25 25.78 -14.84
N GLY A 543 0.48 26.83 -15.09
CA GLY A 543 -0.92 26.95 -14.66
C GLY A 543 -1.93 26.14 -15.47
N TRP A 544 -1.50 25.29 -16.41
CA TRP A 544 -2.40 24.39 -17.14
C TRP A 544 -2.90 23.23 -16.28
N PHE A 545 -2.13 22.80 -15.27
CA PHE A 545 -2.56 21.74 -14.36
C PHE A 545 -3.75 22.21 -13.51
N LYS A 546 -4.55 21.28 -13.00
CA LYS A 546 -5.57 21.58 -11.97
C LYS A 546 -5.00 21.42 -10.57
N ASN A 547 -4.14 20.42 -10.41
CA ASN A 547 -3.52 20.04 -9.16
C ASN A 547 -1.99 20.00 -9.33
N VAL A 548 -1.27 20.61 -8.41
CA VAL A 548 0.19 20.51 -8.32
C VAL A 548 0.54 19.97 -6.94
N ILE A 549 1.26 18.85 -6.90
CA ILE A 549 1.75 18.21 -5.67
C ILE A 549 3.28 18.24 -5.72
N LEU A 550 3.89 19.00 -4.81
CA LEU A 550 5.33 19.14 -4.68
C LEU A 550 5.80 18.33 -3.47
N ALA A 551 6.34 17.14 -3.72
CA ALA A 551 6.96 16.32 -2.70
C ALA A 551 8.45 16.65 -2.57
N PHE A 552 8.91 16.91 -1.35
CA PHE A 552 10.29 17.25 -1.04
C PHE A 552 10.68 16.71 0.34
N SER A 553 11.97 16.59 0.61
CA SER A 553 12.47 16.13 1.92
C SER A 553 13.58 17.04 2.40
N LEU A 554 13.60 17.34 3.71
CA LEU A 554 14.75 17.99 4.34
C LEU A 554 15.99 17.10 4.40
N GLN A 555 15.81 15.79 4.26
CA GLN A 555 16.88 14.80 4.26
C GLN A 555 17.56 14.69 2.89
N ASP A 556 17.01 15.36 1.87
CA ASP A 556 17.59 15.44 0.52
C ASP A 556 18.69 16.51 0.50
N SER A 557 19.94 16.08 0.29
CA SER A 557 21.06 17.00 0.14
C SER A 557 21.45 17.26 -1.32
N TYR A 558 20.75 16.70 -2.30
CA TYR A 558 21.01 16.96 -3.72
C TYR A 558 20.21 18.16 -4.20
N VAL A 559 18.94 18.23 -3.79
CA VAL A 559 18.04 19.31 -4.19
C VAL A 559 17.67 20.13 -2.96
N PRO A 560 18.00 21.43 -2.93
CA PRO A 560 17.58 22.31 -1.84
C PRO A 560 16.06 22.29 -1.69
N PHE A 561 15.57 22.10 -0.46
CA PHE A 561 14.13 22.06 -0.18
C PHE A 561 13.41 23.32 -0.69
N SER A 562 14.07 24.49 -0.65
CA SER A 562 13.51 25.75 -1.16
C SER A 562 13.22 25.72 -2.66
N SER A 563 14.05 24.99 -3.42
CA SER A 563 13.86 24.79 -4.85
C SER A 563 12.76 23.75 -5.12
N ALA A 564 12.78 22.62 -4.40
CA ALA A 564 11.78 21.56 -4.56
C ALA A 564 10.36 21.97 -4.12
N SER A 565 10.27 22.78 -3.06
CA SER A 565 8.98 23.23 -2.49
C SER A 565 8.50 24.58 -3.04
N LEU A 566 9.24 25.24 -3.93
CA LEU A 566 8.96 26.62 -4.37
C LEU A 566 8.76 27.59 -3.20
N THR A 567 9.79 27.69 -2.35
CA THR A 567 9.76 28.51 -1.14
C THR A 567 10.81 29.60 -1.21
N ARG A 568 10.43 30.82 -0.81
CA ARG A 568 11.35 31.95 -0.72
C ARG A 568 12.44 31.71 0.31
N ILE A 569 13.58 32.34 0.07
CA ILE A 569 14.75 32.29 0.93
C ILE A 569 15.06 33.69 1.47
N LYS A 570 15.74 33.77 2.62
CA LYS A 570 16.06 35.04 3.31
C LYS A 570 17.44 35.58 2.94
N GLU A 571 18.25 34.75 2.32
CA GLU A 571 19.58 35.03 1.84
C GLU A 571 19.56 36.19 0.84
N GLN A 572 20.63 36.98 0.80
CA GLN A 572 20.77 38.14 -0.07
C GLN A 572 21.75 37.85 -1.21
N GLY A 573 21.67 38.66 -2.27
CA GLY A 573 22.54 38.57 -3.45
C GLY A 573 21.77 38.23 -4.72
N ASP A 574 22.41 38.42 -5.87
CA ASP A 574 21.74 38.33 -7.18
C ASP A 574 21.05 36.99 -7.41
N ARG A 575 21.72 35.88 -7.06
CA ARG A 575 21.13 34.53 -7.18
C ARG A 575 19.95 34.33 -6.24
N ALA A 576 20.03 34.82 -4.99
CA ALA A 576 18.95 34.71 -4.03
C ALA A 576 17.72 35.54 -4.43
N ASN A 577 17.96 36.76 -4.93
CA ASN A 577 16.92 37.61 -5.50
C ASN A 577 16.26 36.93 -6.71
N ALA A 578 17.06 36.36 -7.62
CA ALA A 578 16.55 35.64 -8.77
C ALA A 578 15.72 34.41 -8.37
N HIS A 579 16.14 33.64 -7.36
CA HIS A 579 15.35 32.52 -6.83
C HIS A 579 14.00 32.98 -6.31
N ASN A 580 13.96 34.02 -5.48
CA ASN A 580 12.70 34.54 -4.95
C ASN A 580 11.78 35.03 -6.08
N GLN A 581 12.33 35.69 -7.11
CA GLN A 581 11.57 36.08 -8.30
C GLN A 581 11.05 34.87 -9.10
N MET A 582 11.87 33.83 -9.32
CA MET A 582 11.44 32.62 -10.04
C MET A 582 10.34 31.88 -9.26
N VAL A 583 10.47 31.80 -7.93
CA VAL A 583 9.44 31.24 -7.04
C VAL A 583 8.14 32.02 -7.19
N GLU A 584 8.18 33.35 -7.11
CA GLU A 584 7.00 34.21 -7.28
C GLU A 584 6.33 34.02 -8.64
N GLN A 585 7.12 34.00 -9.72
CA GLN A 585 6.60 33.81 -11.07
C GLN A 585 5.87 32.47 -11.23
N LEU A 586 6.44 31.39 -10.70
CA LEU A 586 5.80 30.07 -10.74
C LEU A 586 4.59 30.00 -9.83
N PHE A 587 4.66 30.64 -8.67
CA PHE A 587 3.60 30.62 -7.69
C PHE A 587 2.39 31.45 -8.13
N GLN A 588 2.59 32.53 -8.90
CA GLN A 588 1.51 33.29 -9.56
C GLN A 588 0.74 32.47 -10.62
N GLN A 589 1.35 31.39 -11.11
CA GLN A 589 0.75 30.47 -12.08
C GLN A 589 0.08 29.27 -11.39
N VAL A 590 0.09 29.20 -10.05
CA VAL A 590 -0.41 28.05 -9.31
C VAL A 590 -1.89 27.81 -9.64
N PRO A 591 -2.27 26.55 -9.89
CA PRO A 591 -3.64 26.24 -10.27
C PRO A 591 -4.58 26.20 -9.07
N SER A 592 -5.80 25.67 -9.28
CA SER A 592 -6.85 25.56 -8.27
C SER A 592 -6.41 24.87 -6.97
N THR A 593 -5.43 23.96 -7.04
CA THR A 593 -4.88 23.27 -5.87
C THR A 593 -3.37 23.12 -5.97
N LEU A 594 -2.68 23.58 -4.92
CA LEU A 594 -1.26 23.32 -4.67
C LEU A 594 -1.09 22.63 -3.32
N ILE A 595 -0.39 21.50 -3.33
CA ILE A 595 -0.04 20.75 -2.14
C ILE A 595 1.48 20.70 -2.07
N LYS A 596 2.04 21.24 -0.99
CA LYS A 596 3.46 21.10 -0.66
C LYS A 596 3.56 20.02 0.41
N THR A 597 4.16 18.87 0.07
CA THR A 597 4.29 17.74 0.98
C THR A 597 5.76 17.50 1.34
N SER A 598 6.10 17.79 2.60
CA SER A 598 7.40 17.46 3.18
C SER A 598 7.38 16.01 3.64
N VAL A 599 8.31 15.21 3.14
CA VAL A 599 8.38 13.78 3.39
C VAL A 599 9.59 13.46 4.26
N PHE A 600 9.34 12.77 5.37
CA PHE A 600 10.37 12.24 6.25
C PHE A 600 10.47 10.72 6.07
N PHE A 601 11.66 10.26 5.68
CA PHE A 601 11.99 8.85 5.52
C PHE A 601 12.71 8.33 6.77
N PRO A 602 12.05 7.51 7.62
CA PRO A 602 12.73 6.87 8.73
C PRO A 602 13.64 5.74 8.24
N ASN A 603 14.71 5.46 8.99
CA ASN A 603 15.54 4.26 8.80
C ASN A 603 16.12 4.08 7.38
N MET A 604 16.42 5.18 6.67
CA MET A 604 17.10 5.12 5.37
C MET A 604 18.34 4.23 5.46
N LYS A 605 18.46 3.27 4.53
CA LYS A 605 19.56 2.28 4.51
C LYS A 605 20.91 3.00 4.59
N THR A 606 21.80 2.52 5.45
CA THR A 606 23.17 3.01 5.56
C THR A 606 24.00 2.45 4.41
N ASN A 607 23.86 3.04 3.22
CA ASN A 607 24.66 2.72 2.02
C ASN A 607 25.55 3.91 1.62
N ILE A 608 26.37 3.73 0.57
CA ILE A 608 27.18 4.78 -0.06
C ILE A 608 26.33 6.03 -0.36
N ASP A 609 25.06 5.85 -0.74
CA ASP A 609 24.11 6.95 -0.99
C ASP A 609 23.86 7.86 0.22
N LYS A 610 23.94 7.32 1.44
CA LYS A 610 23.84 8.11 2.68
C LYS A 610 25.10 8.92 2.95
N MET A 611 26.27 8.42 2.51
CA MET A 611 27.55 9.16 2.62
C MET A 611 27.66 10.29 1.60
N ILE A 612 27.03 10.14 0.43
CA ILE A 612 27.01 11.16 -0.63
C ILE A 612 25.78 12.09 -0.48
N GLY A 613 24.84 11.74 0.40
CA GLY A 613 23.65 12.55 0.71
C GLY A 613 22.51 12.45 -0.32
N ARG A 614 22.60 11.49 -1.24
CA ARG A 614 21.56 11.16 -2.23
C ARG A 614 20.47 10.22 -1.68
N ALA A 615 20.62 9.73 -0.45
CA ALA A 615 19.71 8.73 0.13
C ALA A 615 18.23 9.15 0.01
N ALA A 616 17.81 10.25 0.63
CA ALA A 616 16.41 10.69 0.57
C ALA A 616 15.94 11.05 -0.85
N HIS A 617 16.86 11.50 -1.72
CA HIS A 617 16.55 11.80 -3.11
C HIS A 617 16.11 10.55 -3.89
N ILE A 618 16.73 9.40 -3.61
CA ILE A 618 16.39 8.11 -4.22
C ILE A 618 15.18 7.47 -3.53
N GLU A 619 14.98 7.69 -2.22
CA GLU A 619 13.85 7.10 -1.49
C GLU A 619 12.48 7.48 -2.11
N PHE A 620 12.35 8.63 -2.77
CA PHE A 620 11.15 8.99 -3.53
C PHE A 620 10.73 7.97 -4.62
N ILE A 621 11.66 7.16 -5.11
CA ILE A 621 11.44 6.22 -6.23
C ILE A 621 11.73 4.76 -5.84
N ASP A 622 12.67 4.53 -4.91
CA ASP A 622 13.09 3.20 -4.48
C ASP A 622 12.33 2.71 -3.22
N ASN A 623 11.79 3.63 -2.40
CA ASN A 623 11.04 3.26 -1.21
C ASN A 623 9.62 2.84 -1.58
N SER A 624 9.39 1.53 -1.71
CA SER A 624 8.09 0.96 -2.05
C SER A 624 6.97 1.35 -1.07
N SER A 625 7.28 1.54 0.22
CA SER A 625 6.32 2.00 1.24
C SER A 625 5.89 3.44 0.99
N PHE A 626 6.82 4.33 0.61
CA PHE A 626 6.49 5.69 0.19
C PHE A 626 5.58 5.68 -1.04
N VAL A 627 5.96 4.96 -2.09
CA VAL A 627 5.20 4.95 -3.35
C VAL A 627 3.76 4.48 -3.13
N ARG A 628 3.58 3.37 -2.39
CA ARG A 628 2.23 2.83 -2.09
C ARG A 628 1.41 3.79 -1.23
N LEU A 629 1.96 4.30 -0.13
CA LEU A 629 1.24 5.26 0.74
C LEU A 629 0.89 6.53 -0.01
N PHE A 630 1.80 7.04 -0.83
CA PHE A 630 1.60 8.24 -1.63
C PHE A 630 0.47 8.04 -2.65
N ILE A 631 0.49 6.94 -3.41
CA ILE A 631 -0.57 6.65 -4.40
C ILE A 631 -1.92 6.44 -3.71
N ASP A 632 -1.96 5.73 -2.57
CA ASP A 632 -3.20 5.51 -1.82
C ASP A 632 -3.76 6.81 -1.24
N TYR A 633 -2.90 7.70 -0.73
CA TYR A 633 -3.31 8.98 -0.17
C TYR A 633 -3.80 9.95 -1.24
N TYR A 634 -3.07 10.07 -2.36
CA TYR A 634 -3.39 10.97 -3.46
C TYR A 634 -4.26 10.32 -4.56
N TYR A 635 -4.91 9.20 -4.25
CA TYR A 635 -5.71 8.42 -5.20
C TYR A 635 -6.72 9.28 -6.00
N GLU A 636 -7.45 10.17 -5.32
CA GLU A 636 -8.46 11.04 -5.92
C GLU A 636 -7.88 12.09 -6.89
N TYR A 637 -6.59 12.43 -6.78
CA TYR A 637 -5.91 13.35 -7.71
C TYR A 637 -5.47 12.66 -9.01
N LEU A 638 -5.57 11.33 -9.05
CA LEU A 638 -5.19 10.48 -10.19
C LEU A 638 -6.39 9.72 -10.78
N LEU A 639 -7.58 9.89 -10.20
CA LEU A 639 -8.89 9.52 -10.76
C LEU A 639 -9.39 10.56 -11.76
#